data_AF-A0A0P7VTM7-F1
#
_entry.id   AF-A0A0P7VTM7-F1
#
_cell.length_a   1.000
_cell.length_b   1.000
_cell.length_c   1.000
_cell.angle_alpha   90.00
_cell.angle_beta   90.00
_cell.angle_gamma   90.00
#
_symmetry.space_group_name_H-M   'P 1'
#
loop_
_entity.id
_entity.type
_entity.pdbx_description
1 polymer ?
#
loop_
_entity_poly.entity_id
_entity_poly.type
_entity_poly.pdbx_seq_one_letter_code
_entity_poly.pdbx_strand_id
1 'polypeptide(L)'
;MSDTQRIAQLPTSHSALLYAVSLFCAPEWQHSERRRYALSEMRLERGADRTIELIDLLRQSLRQDQASTLWGDVVEQLLRLGNSLDALELHTRTYSATPQQTLCVLLAFDVMPALGRTWGFWCQDEALLPQMPEDDLWFLPHQDPANPDRLILPVEKVLSWWLEKFDGPLDRLWGEYDDERRRTLDNWKSGRTTPALSKIMEWFSDDYQFSHKSSDEAHLSTTQLRSLLLWARAIEQAYKDLVGYLTPGCSPNDTDPIRNKALQLIELFRWSHEATLASHDTSVERERTKFSAAFPRWAKSSVFSAIAANENGDLPAPETIGQFLSLMLMSMPDDNVLPDLFENLQARSPKMWMPNQERLGEREAVQATIENVLVTWGGDDPARQFYVASGLEKLRKLPRIDEFEADLTYLCALDALSSGNFYEACQHAEKALELCLTRSIGPLKLDIAKLNFSLAVAQDAFKRASAERSFRILCKSVQPRDAARWKLGEGPIDYSMRLAAADHAAWFWDNIVRPYEGVEIEAPLQENSEIIRAYAGLLWSVASEDEVRGFIKQFRRKLKHKLRDVRGDTFFTISSKMVADIAPRMRQMPTYPGIPKEPYELANLMAATHLKLASLLPRDVLEARDYLKQTVLMLAADRNDVDMVKALVDRLVHDRMRDGINAQDALGRTALHSAAKVGADRCFEILLAAGANPTLQTYTGKTPALFAAEFGRTTIFEMRLKCTAYEIGRDELKRAYELAQESAENFKAKRKDYAIQGYKIAGRIGFQRIAALALDALGE
;
A
#
# COMPACT_ATOMS: atom_id res chain seq x y z
N MET A 1 23.23 -3.41 -12.74
CA MET A 1 22.99 -4.87 -12.67
C MET A 1 23.38 -5.47 -14.01
N SER A 2 24.23 -6.50 -14.02
CA SER A 2 24.74 -7.17 -15.22
C SER A 2 23.80 -8.29 -15.71
N ASP A 3 23.48 -8.28 -17.01
CA ASP A 3 23.30 -9.42 -17.92
C ASP A 3 22.47 -10.66 -17.54
N THR A 4 21.33 -10.49 -16.88
CA THR A 4 20.27 -11.52 -16.94
C THR A 4 18.89 -10.89 -17.11
N GLN A 5 18.42 -10.96 -18.35
CA GLN A 5 17.09 -10.68 -18.87
C GLN A 5 16.64 -9.21 -18.89
N ARG A 6 16.18 -8.80 -20.08
CA ARG A 6 15.55 -7.53 -20.42
C ARG A 6 14.26 -7.34 -19.59
N ILE A 7 14.37 -6.90 -18.34
CA ILE A 7 13.20 -6.56 -17.52
C ILE A 7 12.85 -5.09 -17.83
N ALA A 8 12.00 -4.89 -18.82
CA ALA A 8 11.41 -3.58 -19.09
C ALA A 8 10.16 -3.42 -18.22
N GLN A 9 10.39 -3.17 -16.94
CA GLN A 9 9.34 -2.77 -16.01
C GLN A 9 9.45 -1.28 -15.72
N LEU A 10 8.30 -0.66 -15.48
CA LEU A 10 8.32 0.67 -14.89
C LEU A 10 8.96 0.60 -13.49
N PRO A 11 9.80 1.57 -13.11
CA PRO A 11 10.39 1.63 -11.79
C PRO A 11 9.29 1.67 -10.71
N THR A 12 9.48 0.89 -9.64
CA THR A 12 8.58 0.90 -8.49
C THR A 12 8.86 2.10 -7.59
N SER A 13 7.85 2.51 -6.81
CA SER A 13 8.00 3.52 -5.75
C SER A 13 9.17 3.22 -4.80
N HIS A 14 9.36 1.95 -4.47
CA HIS A 14 10.43 1.49 -3.57
C HIS A 14 11.82 1.65 -4.19
N SER A 15 11.96 1.30 -5.48
CA SER A 15 13.22 1.47 -6.21
C SER A 15 13.59 2.94 -6.38
N ALA A 16 12.59 3.80 -6.69
CA ALA A 16 12.77 5.23 -6.83
C ALA A 16 13.18 5.88 -5.49
N LEU A 17 12.50 5.55 -4.39
CA LEU A 17 12.85 6.07 -3.06
C LEU A 17 14.25 5.63 -2.62
N LEU A 18 14.59 4.35 -2.82
CA LEU A 18 15.92 3.84 -2.46
C LEU A 18 17.02 4.56 -3.24
N TYR A 19 16.81 4.81 -4.54
CA TYR A 19 17.74 5.56 -5.36
C TYR A 19 17.86 7.01 -4.92
N ALA A 20 16.73 7.70 -4.72
CA ALA A 20 16.71 9.09 -4.26
C ALA A 20 17.47 9.27 -2.94
N VAL A 21 17.22 8.39 -1.97
CA VAL A 21 17.93 8.41 -0.68
C VAL A 21 19.42 8.18 -0.87
N SER A 22 19.82 7.25 -1.75
CA SER A 22 21.23 6.94 -2.03
C SER A 22 22.05 8.13 -2.57
N LEU A 23 21.40 9.15 -3.14
CA LEU A 23 22.07 10.38 -3.60
C LEU A 23 22.53 11.27 -2.44
N PHE A 24 21.91 11.13 -1.27
CA PHE A 24 22.21 11.91 -0.06
C PHE A 24 22.88 11.05 1.03
N CYS A 25 22.46 9.80 1.18
CA CYS A 25 23.03 8.85 2.14
C CYS A 25 22.76 7.41 1.71
N ALA A 26 23.76 6.53 1.83
CA ALA A 26 23.58 5.11 1.54
C ALA A 26 23.15 4.36 2.81
N PRO A 27 22.02 3.62 2.81
CA PRO A 27 21.60 2.85 3.98
C PRO A 27 22.58 1.69 4.23
N GLU A 28 22.88 1.42 5.51
CA GLU A 28 23.77 0.34 5.96
C GLU A 28 23.14 -1.07 5.86
N TRP A 29 22.33 -1.28 4.83
CA TRP A 29 21.61 -2.53 4.61
C TRP A 29 22.44 -3.51 3.79
N GLN A 30 22.32 -4.80 4.12
CA GLN A 30 22.85 -5.87 3.27
C GLN A 30 22.30 -5.76 1.84
N HIS A 31 23.13 -6.09 0.85
CA HIS A 31 22.75 -5.99 -0.57
C HIS A 31 21.47 -6.81 -0.90
N SER A 32 21.34 -7.99 -0.29
CA SER A 32 20.16 -8.84 -0.43
C SER A 32 18.87 -8.21 0.13
N GLU A 33 18.98 -7.35 1.14
CA GLU A 33 17.85 -6.59 1.67
C GLU A 33 17.49 -5.47 0.70
N ARG A 34 18.44 -4.63 0.29
CA ARG A 34 18.19 -3.55 -0.68
C ARG A 34 17.51 -4.05 -1.95
N ARG A 35 17.99 -5.18 -2.50
CA ARG A 35 17.36 -5.82 -3.67
C ARG A 35 15.90 -6.21 -3.40
N ARG A 36 15.62 -6.89 -2.28
CA ARG A 36 14.25 -7.31 -1.93
C ARG A 36 13.33 -6.11 -1.68
N TYR A 37 13.84 -5.00 -1.14
CA TYR A 37 13.06 -3.79 -0.96
C TYR A 37 12.70 -3.16 -2.30
N ALA A 38 13.71 -2.95 -3.16
CA ALA A 38 13.53 -2.33 -4.48
C ALA A 38 12.57 -3.11 -5.39
N LEU A 39 12.60 -4.45 -5.32
CA LEU A 39 11.71 -5.33 -6.06
C LEU A 39 10.35 -5.57 -5.37
N SER A 40 10.07 -4.91 -4.25
CA SER A 40 8.86 -5.11 -3.44
C SER A 40 8.65 -6.57 -3.00
N GLU A 41 9.74 -7.32 -2.83
CA GLU A 41 9.78 -8.73 -2.40
C GLU A 41 9.83 -8.87 -0.87
N MET A 42 10.20 -7.81 -0.14
CA MET A 42 10.15 -7.80 1.33
C MET A 42 8.73 -7.96 1.87
N ARG A 43 8.61 -8.59 3.07
CA ARG A 43 7.35 -8.63 3.81
C ARG A 43 6.75 -7.23 3.94
N LEU A 44 5.43 -7.13 3.76
CA LEU A 44 4.74 -5.85 3.71
C LEU A 44 5.02 -4.95 4.93
N GLU A 45 4.97 -5.49 6.14
CA GLU A 45 5.24 -4.72 7.37
C GLU A 45 6.70 -4.25 7.40
N ARG A 46 7.63 -5.17 7.09
CA ARG A 46 9.05 -4.85 7.04
C ARG A 46 9.36 -3.82 5.94
N GLY A 47 8.68 -3.90 4.81
CA GLY A 47 8.79 -2.94 3.72
C GLY A 47 8.34 -1.55 4.18
N ALA A 48 7.20 -1.44 4.85
CA ALA A 48 6.71 -0.19 5.42
C ALA A 48 7.69 0.40 6.46
N ASP A 49 8.22 -0.44 7.37
CA ASP A 49 9.23 -0.02 8.34
C ASP A 49 10.47 0.54 7.65
N ARG A 50 10.93 -0.13 6.59
CA ARG A 50 12.08 0.31 5.77
C ARG A 50 11.80 1.61 5.01
N THR A 51 10.58 1.83 4.53
CA THR A 51 10.17 3.10 3.90
C THR A 51 10.29 4.24 4.90
N ILE A 52 9.79 4.06 6.13
CA ILE A 52 9.88 5.06 7.19
C ILE A 52 11.34 5.34 7.54
N GLU A 53 12.15 4.29 7.70
CA GLU A 53 13.59 4.43 7.97
C GLU A 53 14.31 5.23 6.88
N LEU A 54 14.01 4.98 5.60
CA LEU A 54 14.62 5.71 4.48
C LEU A 54 14.22 7.19 4.46
N ILE A 55 12.94 7.50 4.73
CA ILE A 55 12.45 8.88 4.83
C ILE A 55 13.12 9.59 6.02
N ASP A 56 13.26 8.92 7.16
CA ASP A 56 13.94 9.44 8.34
C ASP A 56 15.44 9.68 8.09
N LEU A 57 16.11 8.76 7.38
CA LEU A 57 17.51 8.93 6.96
C LEU A 57 17.68 10.14 6.04
N LEU A 58 16.77 10.31 5.07
CA LEU A 58 16.77 11.49 4.20
C LEU A 58 16.60 12.79 5.01
N ARG A 59 15.65 12.82 5.96
CA ARG A 59 15.43 13.97 6.86
C ARG A 59 16.70 14.33 7.62
N GLN A 60 17.33 13.33 8.24
CA GLN A 60 18.55 13.51 9.03
C GLN A 60 19.71 14.03 8.17
N SER A 61 19.86 13.51 6.95
CA SER A 61 20.90 13.94 6.01
C SER A 61 20.76 15.40 5.58
N LEU A 62 19.51 15.87 5.44
CA LEU A 62 19.19 17.24 5.05
C LEU A 62 19.05 18.21 6.24
N ARG A 63 19.27 17.74 7.48
CA ARG A 63 19.12 18.49 8.74
C ARG A 63 17.78 19.23 8.86
N GLN A 64 16.71 18.60 8.40
CA GLN A 64 15.35 19.14 8.50
C GLN A 64 14.71 18.80 9.84
N ASP A 65 13.99 19.75 10.44
CA ASP A 65 13.17 19.50 11.63
C ASP A 65 11.91 18.71 11.24
N GLN A 66 11.48 17.78 12.11
CA GLN A 66 10.23 17.03 11.94
C GLN A 66 9.00 17.93 11.87
N ALA A 67 9.02 19.06 12.57
CA ALA A 67 7.90 20.02 12.61
C ALA A 67 7.91 21.01 11.43
N SER A 68 8.89 20.92 10.52
CA SER A 68 8.98 21.79 9.35
C SER A 68 7.82 21.52 8.38
N THR A 69 7.07 22.57 8.03
CA THR A 69 6.03 22.51 6.99
C THR A 69 6.61 22.06 5.65
N LEU A 70 7.79 22.57 5.31
CA LEU A 70 8.53 22.20 4.09
C LEU A 70 8.89 20.72 4.06
N TRP A 71 9.26 20.11 5.19
CA TRP A 71 9.51 18.67 5.24
C TRP A 71 8.21 17.86 5.07
N GLY A 72 7.11 18.33 5.66
CA GLY A 72 5.77 17.78 5.43
C GLY A 72 5.41 17.74 3.96
N ASP A 73 5.60 18.86 3.24
CA ASP A 73 5.33 18.98 1.82
C ASP A 73 6.20 18.04 0.97
N VAL A 74 7.50 17.92 1.31
CA VAL A 74 8.41 16.98 0.64
C VAL A 74 7.95 15.54 0.81
N VAL A 75 7.57 15.14 2.03
CA VAL A 75 7.06 13.78 2.29
C VAL A 75 5.75 13.54 1.54
N GLU A 76 4.85 14.51 1.52
CA GLU A 76 3.60 14.41 0.76
C GLU A 76 3.86 14.23 -0.74
N GLN A 77 4.77 15.01 -1.34
CA GLN A 77 5.11 14.87 -2.75
C GLN A 77 5.79 13.54 -3.07
N LEU A 78 6.67 13.04 -2.18
CA LEU A 78 7.28 11.71 -2.34
C LEU A 78 6.24 10.59 -2.29
N LEU A 79 5.29 10.67 -1.38
CA LEU A 79 4.18 9.71 -1.30
C LEU A 79 3.28 9.80 -2.53
N ARG A 80 2.96 11.01 -3.00
CA ARG A 80 2.16 11.23 -4.21
C ARG A 80 2.84 10.67 -5.45
N LEU A 81 4.13 10.94 -5.62
CA LEU A 81 4.93 10.37 -6.72
C LEU A 81 5.00 8.85 -6.61
N GLY A 82 5.21 8.31 -5.40
CA GLY A 82 5.21 6.86 -5.15
C GLY A 82 3.90 6.20 -5.56
N ASN A 83 2.77 6.78 -5.17
CA ASN A 83 1.44 6.31 -5.55
C ASN A 83 1.21 6.40 -7.07
N SER A 84 1.65 7.48 -7.71
CA SER A 84 1.57 7.63 -9.17
C SER A 84 2.37 6.55 -9.89
N LEU A 85 3.62 6.33 -9.48
CA LEU A 85 4.49 5.29 -10.05
C LEU A 85 3.90 3.89 -9.87
N ASP A 86 3.35 3.60 -8.69
CA ASP A 86 2.70 2.32 -8.44
C ASP A 86 1.43 2.13 -9.29
N ALA A 87 0.66 3.19 -9.53
CA ALA A 87 -0.50 3.13 -10.43
C ALA A 87 -0.07 2.96 -11.90
N LEU A 88 0.91 3.73 -12.39
CA LEU A 88 1.43 3.60 -13.75
C LEU A 88 2.03 2.20 -13.99
N GLU A 89 2.74 1.65 -13.01
CA GLU A 89 3.26 0.29 -13.08
C GLU A 89 2.15 -0.76 -13.27
N LEU A 90 0.98 -0.54 -12.66
CA LEU A 90 -0.20 -1.41 -12.82
C LEU A 90 -0.96 -1.19 -14.13
N HIS A 91 -0.94 0.02 -14.70
CA HIS A 91 -1.79 0.37 -15.84
C HIS A 91 -1.05 0.45 -17.17
N THR A 92 0.29 0.43 -17.16
CA THR A 92 1.11 0.49 -18.38
C THR A 92 1.56 -0.89 -18.84
N ARG A 93 1.39 -1.16 -20.14
CA ARG A 93 1.99 -2.30 -20.84
C ARG A 93 3.25 -1.87 -21.59
N THR A 94 4.33 -2.63 -21.40
CA THR A 94 5.68 -2.34 -21.92
C THR A 94 6.03 -3.11 -23.18
N TYR A 95 5.37 -4.23 -23.45
CA TYR A 95 5.60 -5.07 -24.64
C TYR A 95 7.08 -5.48 -24.79
N SER A 96 7.67 -5.29 -25.98
CA SER A 96 9.09 -5.53 -26.26
C SER A 96 10.01 -4.34 -25.99
N ALA A 97 9.50 -3.23 -25.45
CA ALA A 97 10.30 -2.03 -25.20
C ALA A 97 11.52 -2.35 -24.32
N THR A 98 12.62 -1.63 -24.52
CA THR A 98 13.81 -1.77 -23.68
C THR A 98 13.62 -1.02 -22.35
N PRO A 99 14.37 -1.39 -21.29
CA PRO A 99 14.35 -0.63 -20.03
C PRO A 99 14.65 0.87 -20.22
N GLN A 100 15.50 1.23 -21.18
CA GLN A 100 15.81 2.62 -21.52
C GLN A 100 14.61 3.31 -22.20
N GLN A 101 13.94 2.66 -23.15
CA GLN A 101 12.74 3.20 -23.79
C GLN A 101 11.62 3.40 -22.77
N THR A 102 11.37 2.41 -21.90
CA THR A 102 10.37 2.50 -20.83
C THR A 102 10.66 3.67 -19.90
N LEU A 103 11.90 3.82 -19.44
CA LEU A 103 12.29 4.93 -18.57
C LEU A 103 12.17 6.29 -19.29
N CYS A 104 12.63 6.38 -20.54
CA CYS A 104 12.55 7.60 -21.32
C CYS A 104 11.10 8.06 -21.52
N VAL A 105 10.19 7.13 -21.86
CA VAL A 105 8.75 7.41 -21.99
C VAL A 105 8.14 7.85 -20.67
N LEU A 106 8.42 7.15 -19.56
CA LEU A 106 7.91 7.54 -18.24
C LEU A 106 8.39 8.95 -17.85
N LEU A 107 9.68 9.24 -18.05
CA LEU A 107 10.25 10.55 -17.71
C LEU A 107 9.68 11.67 -18.56
N ALA A 108 9.54 11.45 -19.87
CA ALA A 108 9.10 12.47 -20.81
C ALA A 108 7.62 12.83 -20.66
N PHE A 109 6.76 11.84 -20.45
CA PHE A 109 5.31 12.02 -20.55
C PHE A 109 4.58 12.14 -19.21
N ASP A 110 5.28 11.90 -18.08
CA ASP A 110 4.71 12.01 -16.74
C ASP A 110 5.65 12.75 -15.76
N VAL A 111 6.82 12.16 -15.46
CA VAL A 111 7.63 12.61 -14.31
C VAL A 111 8.23 14.00 -14.51
N MET A 112 8.88 14.30 -15.63
CA MET A 112 9.57 15.59 -15.82
C MET A 112 8.60 16.78 -15.92
N PRO A 113 7.49 16.69 -16.69
CA PRO A 113 6.46 17.72 -16.65
C PRO A 113 5.85 17.89 -15.24
N ALA A 114 5.51 16.79 -14.54
CA ALA A 114 4.95 16.86 -13.20
C ALA A 114 5.91 17.52 -12.19
N LEU A 115 7.19 17.17 -12.22
CA LEU A 115 8.20 17.80 -11.37
C LEU A 115 8.38 19.29 -11.69
N GLY A 116 8.36 19.68 -12.97
CA GLY A 116 8.43 21.09 -13.38
C GLY A 116 7.26 21.90 -12.82
N ARG A 117 6.05 21.32 -12.85
CA ARG A 117 4.86 21.93 -12.27
C ARG A 117 4.93 22.02 -10.73
N THR A 118 5.34 20.96 -10.05
CA THR A 118 5.51 20.97 -8.59
C THR A 118 6.51 22.03 -8.15
N TRP A 119 7.66 22.12 -8.84
CA TRP A 119 8.66 23.15 -8.55
C TRP A 119 8.11 24.55 -8.81
N GLY A 120 7.36 24.75 -9.91
CA GLY A 120 6.73 26.02 -10.22
C GLY A 120 5.80 26.51 -9.11
N PHE A 121 5.02 25.62 -8.50
CA PHE A 121 4.18 25.97 -7.35
C PHE A 121 5.01 26.37 -6.12
N TRP A 122 6.11 25.68 -5.84
CA TRP A 122 7.00 26.02 -4.74
C TRP A 122 7.67 27.39 -4.90
N CYS A 123 7.78 27.90 -6.13
CA CYS A 123 8.34 29.22 -6.42
C CYS A 123 7.30 30.38 -6.40
N GLN A 124 6.00 30.12 -6.18
CA GLN A 124 4.95 31.16 -6.28
C GLN A 124 4.80 32.01 -5.01
N ASP A 125 4.90 31.43 -3.81
CA ASP A 125 4.56 32.11 -2.56
C ASP A 125 5.77 32.78 -1.89
N GLU A 126 6.93 32.11 -1.86
CA GLU A 126 8.23 32.64 -1.41
C GLU A 126 9.37 31.92 -2.13
N ALA A 127 10.53 32.57 -2.27
CA ALA A 127 11.74 31.86 -2.68
C ALA A 127 12.11 30.83 -1.60
N LEU A 128 12.11 29.54 -1.94
CA LEU A 128 12.44 28.43 -1.03
C LEU A 128 13.73 28.68 -0.23
N LEU A 129 14.65 29.46 -0.82
CA LEU A 129 15.85 30.01 -0.19
C LEU A 129 16.08 31.46 -0.70
N PRO A 130 15.96 32.51 0.14
CA PRO A 130 16.05 33.92 -0.28
C PRO A 130 17.43 34.36 -0.81
N GLN A 131 18.47 33.56 -0.55
CA GLN A 131 19.87 33.85 -0.87
C GLN A 131 20.37 32.90 -1.95
N MET A 132 19.65 32.70 -3.06
CA MET A 132 20.05 31.77 -4.14
C MET A 132 20.72 32.49 -5.32
N PRO A 133 21.37 31.74 -6.24
CA PRO A 133 21.66 32.26 -7.57
C PRO A 133 20.37 32.82 -8.19
N GLU A 134 20.46 33.95 -8.90
CA GLU A 134 19.32 34.71 -9.47
C GLU A 134 18.45 33.93 -10.49
N ASP A 135 18.74 32.65 -10.75
CA ASP A 135 18.03 31.76 -11.66
C ASP A 135 17.24 30.71 -10.86
N ASP A 136 15.91 30.68 -11.02
CA ASP A 136 14.99 29.75 -10.33
C ASP A 136 15.30 28.27 -10.58
N LEU A 137 16.13 27.96 -11.60
CA LEU A 137 16.50 26.61 -12.03
C LEU A 137 18.01 26.36 -11.95
N TRP A 138 18.70 27.01 -11.02
CA TRP A 138 20.15 26.89 -10.78
C TRP A 138 20.64 25.45 -10.59
N PHE A 139 19.76 24.55 -10.16
CA PHE A 139 20.06 23.14 -9.92
C PHE A 139 19.99 22.26 -11.16
N LEU A 140 19.63 22.80 -12.34
CA LEU A 140 19.58 22.07 -13.60
C LEU A 140 20.76 22.44 -14.53
N PRO A 141 21.29 21.47 -15.28
CA PRO A 141 22.19 21.77 -16.39
C PRO A 141 21.58 22.77 -17.37
N HIS A 142 22.41 23.70 -17.86
CA HIS A 142 22.05 24.65 -18.90
C HIS A 142 23.24 24.94 -19.82
N GLN A 143 22.96 25.33 -21.06
CA GLN A 143 24.00 25.80 -21.97
C GLN A 143 24.54 27.15 -21.51
N ASP A 144 25.85 27.32 -21.63
CA ASP A 144 26.52 28.59 -21.34
C ASP A 144 26.08 29.64 -22.38
N PRO A 145 25.47 30.76 -21.96
CA PRO A 145 25.04 31.81 -22.89
C PRO A 145 26.18 32.39 -23.73
N ALA A 146 27.41 32.37 -23.22
CA ALA A 146 28.60 32.84 -23.92
C ALA A 146 29.23 31.76 -24.81
N ASN A 147 28.95 30.49 -24.55
CA ASN A 147 29.49 29.35 -25.29
C ASN A 147 28.44 28.22 -25.41
N PRO A 148 27.63 28.19 -26.47
CA PRO A 148 26.60 27.16 -26.67
C PRO A 148 27.13 25.71 -26.70
N ASP A 149 28.42 25.53 -26.98
CA ASP A 149 29.11 24.23 -26.98
C ASP A 149 29.59 23.81 -25.57
N ARG A 150 29.11 24.47 -24.51
CA ARG A 150 29.43 24.16 -23.13
C ARG A 150 28.17 24.08 -22.26
N LEU A 151 28.10 23.04 -21.42
CA LEU A 151 27.12 22.94 -20.34
C LEU A 151 27.72 23.42 -19.01
N ILE A 152 26.94 24.22 -18.28
CA ILE A 152 27.19 24.59 -16.89
C ILE A 152 26.39 23.63 -16.00
N LEU A 153 27.10 22.95 -15.09
CA LEU A 153 26.50 21.98 -14.18
C LEU A 153 26.08 22.62 -12.84
N PRO A 154 25.16 21.99 -12.08
CA PRO A 154 24.62 22.56 -10.84
C PRO A 154 25.67 22.91 -9.78
N VAL A 155 26.67 22.04 -9.56
CA VAL A 155 27.72 22.30 -8.57
C VAL A 155 28.58 23.49 -8.98
N GLU A 156 28.95 23.56 -10.25
CA GLU A 156 29.69 24.70 -10.81
C GLU A 156 28.92 26.01 -10.61
N LYS A 157 27.60 26.00 -10.87
CA LYS A 157 26.73 27.18 -10.71
C LYS A 157 26.72 27.67 -9.26
N VAL A 158 26.48 26.78 -8.30
CA VAL A 158 26.44 27.13 -6.87
C VAL A 158 27.79 27.65 -6.38
N LEU A 159 28.90 26.98 -6.75
CA LEU A 159 30.24 27.42 -6.33
C LEU A 159 30.62 28.77 -6.95
N SER A 160 30.30 28.99 -8.21
CA SER A 160 30.59 30.25 -8.90
C SER A 160 29.81 31.40 -8.26
N TRP A 161 28.51 31.20 -8.01
CA TRP A 161 27.66 32.16 -7.32
C TRP A 161 28.17 32.48 -5.91
N TRP A 162 28.50 31.47 -5.11
CA TRP A 162 28.99 31.67 -3.74
C TRP A 162 30.27 32.51 -3.72
N LEU A 163 31.28 32.13 -4.52
CA LEU A 163 32.56 32.84 -4.58
C LEU A 163 32.44 34.25 -5.17
N GLU A 164 31.47 34.48 -6.05
CA GLU A 164 31.22 35.79 -6.64
C GLU A 164 30.53 36.72 -5.65
N LYS A 165 29.50 36.26 -4.93
CA LYS A 165 28.60 37.10 -4.13
C LYS A 165 28.99 37.23 -2.66
N PHE A 166 29.80 36.32 -2.11
CA PHE A 166 30.14 36.32 -0.68
C PHE A 166 31.65 36.38 -0.42
N ASP A 167 32.01 37.10 0.64
CA ASP A 167 33.35 37.14 1.24
C ASP A 167 33.33 36.46 2.60
N GLY A 168 34.44 35.84 3.00
CA GLY A 168 34.57 35.22 4.32
C GLY A 168 35.97 34.63 4.52
N PRO A 169 36.23 34.01 5.68
CA PRO A 169 37.55 33.49 6.00
C PRO A 169 37.82 32.19 5.25
N LEU A 170 37.94 32.28 3.93
CA LEU A 170 38.19 31.14 3.05
C LEU A 170 39.49 30.43 3.45
N ASP A 171 40.49 31.18 3.92
CA ASP A 171 41.75 30.64 4.46
C ASP A 171 41.55 29.72 5.69
N ARG A 172 40.47 29.91 6.46
CA ARG A 172 40.10 29.03 7.59
C ARG A 172 39.38 27.75 7.14
N LEU A 173 38.61 27.82 6.06
CA LEU A 173 38.02 26.64 5.41
C LEU A 173 39.08 25.79 4.68
N TRP A 174 40.07 26.47 4.10
CA TRP A 174 41.09 25.85 3.27
C TRP A 174 42.31 25.37 4.07
N GLY A 175 42.57 25.95 5.25
CA GLY A 175 43.84 25.84 5.94
C GLY A 175 44.90 26.72 5.28
N GLU A 176 45.82 27.28 6.05
CA GLU A 176 46.98 27.96 5.49
C GLU A 176 47.79 26.91 4.68
N TYR A 177 47.83 27.03 3.35
CA TYR A 177 48.65 26.25 2.40
C TYR A 177 48.12 24.89 1.87
N ASP A 178 46.81 24.69 1.69
CA ASP A 178 46.29 23.47 1.02
C ASP A 178 46.04 23.66 -0.50
N ASP A 179 47.10 23.55 -1.31
CA ASP A 179 47.03 23.61 -2.78
C ASP A 179 46.20 22.47 -3.40
N GLU A 180 46.02 21.35 -2.69
CA GLU A 180 45.24 20.20 -3.17
C GLU A 180 43.73 20.47 -3.05
N ARG A 181 43.29 21.07 -1.93
CA ARG A 181 41.91 21.55 -1.76
C ARG A 181 41.53 22.58 -2.81
N ARG A 182 42.42 23.53 -3.09
CA ARG A 182 42.21 24.55 -4.15
C ARG A 182 42.02 23.90 -5.53
N ARG A 183 42.93 23.02 -5.94
CA ARG A 183 42.81 22.28 -7.23
C ARG A 183 41.53 21.45 -7.31
N THR A 184 41.14 20.82 -6.21
CA THR A 184 39.92 20.00 -6.15
C THR A 184 38.68 20.89 -6.29
N LEU A 185 38.64 22.05 -5.62
CA LEU A 185 37.57 23.03 -5.76
C LEU A 185 37.50 23.58 -7.18
N ASP A 186 38.64 23.86 -7.81
CA ASP A 186 38.69 24.29 -9.22
C ASP A 186 38.13 23.22 -10.16
N ASN A 187 38.40 21.94 -9.90
CA ASN A 187 37.80 20.82 -10.66
C ASN A 187 36.28 20.72 -10.47
N TRP A 188 35.76 21.05 -9.27
CA TRP A 188 34.31 21.12 -9.01
C TRP A 188 33.71 22.33 -9.74
N LYS A 189 34.38 23.48 -9.68
CA LYS A 189 33.98 24.72 -10.35
C LYS A 189 34.05 24.61 -11.88
N SER A 190 34.90 23.74 -12.43
CA SER A 190 34.96 23.50 -13.87
C SER A 190 33.99 22.42 -14.37
N GLY A 191 33.13 21.87 -13.50
CA GLY A 191 32.22 20.76 -13.82
C GLY A 191 32.90 19.43 -14.15
N ARG A 192 34.23 19.32 -13.94
CA ARG A 192 35.02 18.14 -14.36
C ARG A 192 34.76 16.94 -13.46
N THR A 193 34.52 17.18 -12.17
CA THR A 193 34.28 16.13 -11.17
C THR A 193 33.13 16.52 -10.26
N THR A 194 32.20 15.59 -10.05
CA THR A 194 31.13 15.76 -9.05
C THR A 194 31.73 15.53 -7.65
N PRO A 195 31.44 16.40 -6.67
CA PRO A 195 31.95 16.25 -5.31
C PRO A 195 31.50 14.93 -4.67
N ALA A 196 32.41 14.31 -3.91
CA ALA A 196 32.06 13.21 -3.03
C ALA A 196 31.31 13.73 -1.80
N LEU A 197 30.28 13.00 -1.35
CA LEU A 197 29.49 13.35 -0.18
C LEU A 197 30.37 13.58 1.07
N SER A 198 31.33 12.68 1.32
CA SER A 198 32.25 12.78 2.44
C SER A 198 33.06 14.08 2.43
N LYS A 199 33.52 14.52 1.24
CA LYS A 199 34.29 15.77 1.10
C LYS A 199 33.42 17.00 1.37
N ILE A 200 32.17 17.03 0.92
CA ILE A 200 31.25 18.13 1.26
C ILE A 200 31.03 18.17 2.77
N MET A 201 30.78 17.02 3.40
CA MET A 201 30.52 16.94 4.84
C MET A 201 31.76 17.33 5.68
N GLU A 202 32.95 16.97 5.22
CA GLU A 202 34.22 17.31 5.86
C GLU A 202 34.54 18.80 5.72
N TRP A 203 34.42 19.38 4.53
CA TRP A 203 34.87 20.75 4.26
C TRP A 203 33.90 21.81 4.77
N PHE A 204 32.62 21.47 4.88
CA PHE A 204 31.57 22.37 5.34
C PHE A 204 30.98 21.86 6.67
N SER A 205 31.84 21.43 7.60
CA SER A 205 31.46 20.91 8.92
C SER A 205 31.15 21.99 9.96
N ASP A 206 31.93 23.07 9.94
CA ASP A 206 31.94 24.12 10.95
C ASP A 206 30.95 25.24 10.59
N ASP A 207 30.30 25.86 11.58
CA ASP A 207 29.35 26.95 11.33
C ASP A 207 30.06 28.30 11.16
N TYR A 208 30.70 28.51 10.01
CA TYR A 208 31.16 29.84 9.58
C TYR A 208 30.03 30.62 8.92
N GLN A 209 30.08 31.95 9.03
CA GLN A 209 29.25 32.88 8.27
C GLN A 209 30.07 33.59 7.20
N PHE A 210 29.50 33.69 6.00
CA PHE A 210 30.02 34.47 4.88
C PHE A 210 29.19 35.74 4.73
N SER A 211 29.85 36.89 4.59
CA SER A 211 29.20 38.18 4.40
C SER A 211 28.97 38.43 2.91
N HIS A 212 27.80 38.94 2.54
CA HIS A 212 27.53 39.30 1.16
C HIS A 212 28.36 40.53 0.75
N LYS A 213 28.96 40.49 -0.45
CA LYS A 213 29.88 41.55 -0.92
C LYS A 213 29.24 42.92 -1.11
N SER A 214 27.92 42.94 -1.32
CA SER A 214 27.15 44.17 -1.58
C SER A 214 26.10 44.49 -0.52
N SER A 215 26.05 43.75 0.59
CA SER A 215 25.08 44.00 1.67
C SER A 215 25.64 43.53 3.01
N ASP A 216 25.69 44.41 3.99
CA ASP A 216 26.18 44.10 5.34
C ASP A 216 25.17 43.29 6.17
N GLU A 217 23.91 43.19 5.75
CA GLU A 217 22.84 42.49 6.48
C GLU A 217 22.63 41.04 6.02
N ALA A 218 23.15 40.67 4.84
CA ALA A 218 22.95 39.34 4.26
C ALA A 218 24.14 38.43 4.55
N HIS A 219 23.91 37.36 5.32
CA HIS A 219 24.91 36.34 5.62
C HIS A 219 24.47 34.96 5.15
N LEU A 220 25.41 34.21 4.57
CA LEU A 220 25.25 32.80 4.23
C LEU A 220 26.02 31.96 5.25
N SER A 221 25.36 31.01 5.91
CA SER A 221 26.04 30.07 6.79
C SER A 221 26.64 28.89 6.03
N THR A 222 27.68 28.30 6.60
CA THR A 222 28.28 27.05 6.09
C THR A 222 27.26 25.90 6.07
N THR A 223 26.34 25.87 7.04
CA THR A 223 25.23 24.90 7.03
C THR A 223 24.29 25.09 5.84
N GLN A 224 23.93 26.33 5.49
CA GLN A 224 23.12 26.61 4.28
C GLN A 224 23.88 26.26 2.99
N LEU A 225 25.14 26.68 2.87
CA LEU A 225 25.97 26.37 1.70
C LEU A 225 26.16 24.86 1.52
N ARG A 226 26.39 24.12 2.61
CA ARG A 226 26.45 22.66 2.58
C ARG A 226 25.16 22.07 2.03
N SER A 227 24.00 22.47 2.55
CA SER A 227 22.71 21.96 2.07
C SER A 227 22.53 22.22 0.57
N LEU A 228 22.94 23.39 0.07
CA LEU A 228 22.92 23.70 -1.36
C LEU A 228 23.82 22.82 -2.19
N LEU A 229 25.06 22.62 -1.74
CA LEU A 229 26.01 21.75 -2.42
C LEU A 229 25.54 20.30 -2.42
N LEU A 230 24.87 19.84 -1.35
CA LEU A 230 24.27 18.50 -1.30
C LEU A 230 23.17 18.35 -2.36
N TRP A 231 22.26 19.32 -2.48
CA TRP A 231 21.23 19.32 -3.52
C TRP A 231 21.82 19.40 -4.93
N ALA A 232 22.72 20.35 -5.18
CA ALA A 232 23.41 20.51 -6.46
C ALA A 232 24.12 19.23 -6.87
N ARG A 233 24.85 18.62 -5.93
CA ARG A 233 25.58 17.37 -6.14
C ARG A 233 24.64 16.20 -6.41
N ALA A 234 23.55 16.08 -5.66
CA ALA A 234 22.58 15.00 -5.84
C ALA A 234 21.93 15.06 -7.24
N ILE A 235 21.53 16.25 -7.68
CA ILE A 235 20.91 16.46 -8.99
C ILE A 235 21.92 16.30 -10.11
N GLU A 236 23.15 16.83 -9.96
CA GLU A 236 24.23 16.62 -10.93
C GLU A 236 24.58 15.13 -11.08
N GLN A 237 24.68 14.40 -9.96
CA GLN A 237 24.95 12.96 -10.01
C GLN A 237 23.79 12.21 -10.68
N ALA A 238 22.54 12.52 -10.31
CA ALA A 238 21.37 11.92 -10.94
C ALA A 238 21.31 12.19 -12.44
N TYR A 239 21.65 13.40 -12.89
CA TYR A 239 21.77 13.75 -14.29
C TYR A 239 22.84 12.92 -15.01
N LYS A 240 24.04 12.81 -14.43
CA LYS A 240 25.14 12.02 -15.02
C LYS A 240 24.78 10.53 -15.13
N ASP A 241 24.15 9.99 -14.08
CA ASP A 241 23.67 8.60 -14.06
C ASP A 241 22.56 8.39 -15.11
N LEU A 242 21.66 9.36 -15.27
CA LEU A 242 20.60 9.33 -16.28
C LEU A 242 21.16 9.35 -17.71
N VAL A 243 22.13 10.22 -18.01
CA VAL A 243 22.82 10.24 -19.32
C VAL A 243 23.50 8.91 -19.57
N GLY A 244 24.28 8.41 -18.61
CA GLY A 244 24.98 7.12 -18.74
C GLY A 244 24.03 5.94 -18.97
N TYR A 245 22.83 5.99 -18.40
CA TYR A 245 21.82 4.94 -18.56
C TYR A 245 21.03 5.04 -19.87
N LEU A 246 20.53 6.23 -20.21
CA LEU A 246 19.71 6.46 -21.41
C LEU A 246 20.55 6.41 -22.68
N THR A 247 21.74 7.01 -22.68
CA THR A 247 22.63 7.08 -23.84
C THR A 247 24.05 6.60 -23.48
N PRO A 248 24.24 5.28 -23.30
CA PRO A 248 25.55 4.71 -22.97
C PRO A 248 26.64 5.17 -23.95
N GLY A 249 27.74 5.70 -23.43
CA GLY A 249 28.85 6.25 -24.21
C GLY A 249 28.73 7.74 -24.56
N CYS A 250 27.60 8.39 -24.27
CA CYS A 250 27.46 9.84 -24.36
C CYS A 250 28.16 10.54 -23.17
N SER A 251 28.87 11.63 -23.45
CA SER A 251 29.44 12.47 -22.39
C SER A 251 28.31 13.27 -21.72
N PRO A 252 28.23 13.33 -20.38
CA PRO A 252 27.26 14.20 -19.70
C PRO A 252 27.42 15.69 -20.00
N ASN A 253 28.57 16.11 -20.55
CA ASN A 253 28.82 17.49 -20.98
C ASN A 253 28.51 17.71 -22.47
N ASP A 254 28.04 16.70 -23.21
CA ASP A 254 27.62 16.85 -24.60
C ASP A 254 26.37 17.73 -24.67
N THR A 255 26.47 18.82 -25.44
CA THR A 255 25.44 19.85 -25.58
C THR A 255 24.41 19.51 -26.64
N ASP A 256 24.68 18.48 -27.46
CA ASP A 256 23.77 18.03 -28.51
C ASP A 256 22.61 17.24 -27.90
N PRO A 257 21.37 17.76 -27.96
CA PRO A 257 20.22 17.12 -27.35
C PRO A 257 19.81 15.81 -28.03
N ILE A 258 20.23 15.55 -29.27
CA ILE A 258 19.96 14.30 -29.97
C ILE A 258 20.81 13.17 -29.38
N ARG A 259 22.07 13.47 -29.00
CA ARG A 259 22.99 12.53 -28.36
C ARG A 259 22.81 12.48 -26.84
N ASN A 260 22.51 13.61 -26.22
CA ASN A 260 22.23 13.75 -24.80
C ASN A 260 20.73 13.95 -24.57
N LYS A 261 19.98 12.84 -24.54
CA LYS A 261 18.51 12.86 -24.38
C LYS A 261 18.04 13.49 -23.07
N ALA A 262 18.89 13.55 -22.04
CA ALA A 262 18.52 14.18 -20.78
C ALA A 262 18.25 15.69 -20.92
N LEU A 263 18.87 16.37 -21.90
CA LEU A 263 18.60 17.78 -22.19
C LEU A 263 17.16 17.99 -22.69
N GLN A 264 16.62 17.05 -23.48
CA GLN A 264 15.24 17.10 -23.94
C GLN A 264 14.25 16.96 -22.78
N LEU A 265 14.58 16.10 -21.80
CA LEU A 265 13.78 15.92 -20.60
C LEU A 265 13.81 17.16 -19.69
N ILE A 266 14.99 17.79 -19.55
CA ILE A 266 15.16 19.04 -18.81
C ILE A 266 14.32 20.16 -19.46
N GLU A 267 14.25 20.22 -20.79
CA GLU A 267 13.43 21.23 -21.48
C GLU A 267 11.93 21.07 -21.20
N LEU A 268 11.43 19.83 -21.11
CA LEU A 268 10.04 19.57 -20.70
C LEU A 268 9.76 20.04 -19.27
N PHE A 269 10.69 19.81 -18.36
CA PHE A 269 10.62 20.34 -16.99
C PHE A 269 10.56 21.87 -17.02
N ARG A 270 11.51 22.53 -17.74
CA ARG A 270 11.61 24.00 -17.81
C ARG A 270 10.32 24.61 -18.33
N TRP A 271 9.77 24.07 -19.40
CA TRP A 271 8.55 24.60 -19.98
C TRP A 271 7.34 24.43 -19.07
N SER A 272 7.19 23.28 -18.41
CA SER A 272 6.13 23.10 -17.43
C SER A 272 6.28 24.06 -16.24
N HIS A 273 7.51 24.29 -15.78
CA HIS A 273 7.80 25.25 -14.73
C HIS A 273 7.40 26.68 -15.13
N GLU A 274 7.89 27.17 -16.27
CA GLU A 274 7.58 28.51 -16.77
C GLU A 274 6.08 28.71 -17.01
N ALA A 275 5.40 27.71 -17.57
CA ALA A 275 3.95 27.74 -17.77
C ALA A 275 3.19 27.82 -16.44
N THR A 276 3.69 27.16 -15.38
CA THR A 276 3.10 27.19 -14.04
C THR A 276 3.25 28.58 -13.39
N LEU A 277 4.42 29.20 -13.53
CA LEU A 277 4.62 30.57 -13.05
C LEU A 277 3.71 31.58 -13.79
N ALA A 278 3.57 31.41 -15.11
CA ALA A 278 2.72 32.26 -15.93
C ALA A 278 1.21 32.04 -15.70
N SER A 279 0.80 30.88 -15.17
CA SER A 279 -0.61 30.53 -14.95
C SER A 279 -1.15 30.88 -13.57
N HIS A 280 -0.32 31.44 -12.67
CA HIS A 280 -0.69 31.70 -11.28
C HIS A 280 -2.05 32.42 -11.14
N ASP A 281 -2.90 31.85 -10.29
CA ASP A 281 -4.23 32.35 -9.97
C ASP A 281 -4.64 31.83 -8.59
N THR A 282 -5.42 32.63 -7.85
CA THR A 282 -5.93 32.23 -6.54
C THR A 282 -6.99 31.13 -6.63
N SER A 283 -7.62 30.96 -7.80
CA SER A 283 -8.55 29.86 -8.09
C SER A 283 -7.82 28.72 -8.80
N VAL A 284 -7.80 27.54 -8.16
CA VAL A 284 -7.22 26.30 -8.72
C VAL A 284 -7.77 25.97 -10.11
N GLU A 285 -9.06 26.19 -10.34
CA GLU A 285 -9.70 25.87 -11.62
C GLU A 285 -9.29 26.85 -12.74
N ARG A 286 -9.15 28.14 -12.41
CA ARG A 286 -8.65 29.15 -13.35
C ARG A 286 -7.16 28.97 -13.64
N GLU A 287 -6.37 28.67 -12.61
CA GLU A 287 -4.94 28.31 -12.75
C GLU A 287 -4.79 27.16 -13.75
N ARG A 288 -5.50 26.04 -13.53
CA ARG A 288 -5.45 24.87 -14.42
C ARG A 288 -5.86 25.18 -15.85
N THR A 289 -6.87 26.02 -16.02
CA THR A 289 -7.34 26.45 -17.35
C THR A 289 -6.29 27.29 -18.05
N LYS A 290 -5.70 28.28 -17.35
CA LYS A 290 -4.60 29.13 -17.86
C LYS A 290 -3.38 28.30 -18.22
N PHE A 291 -2.97 27.39 -17.33
CA PHE A 291 -1.86 26.47 -17.54
C PHE A 291 -2.07 25.64 -18.81
N SER A 292 -3.27 25.04 -18.96
CA SER A 292 -3.61 24.24 -20.13
C SER A 292 -3.77 25.07 -21.41
N ALA A 293 -3.98 26.39 -21.31
CA ALA A 293 -3.98 27.29 -22.46
C ALA A 293 -2.57 27.64 -22.95
N ALA A 294 -1.53 27.46 -22.11
CA ALA A 294 -0.14 27.72 -22.47
C ALA A 294 0.43 26.73 -23.50
N PHE A 295 -0.24 25.59 -23.72
CA PHE A 295 0.20 24.54 -24.62
C PHE A 295 -0.69 24.41 -25.86
N PRO A 296 -0.11 24.14 -27.04
CA PRO A 296 -0.86 23.73 -28.23
C PRO A 296 -1.75 22.50 -27.95
N ARG A 297 -2.90 22.42 -28.62
CA ARG A 297 -3.86 21.30 -28.42
C ARG A 297 -3.21 19.92 -28.55
N TRP A 298 -2.36 19.71 -29.55
CA TRP A 298 -1.69 18.42 -29.77
C TRP A 298 -0.69 18.08 -28.65
N ALA A 299 -0.01 19.08 -28.06
CA ALA A 299 0.98 18.87 -27.00
C ALA A 299 0.32 18.47 -25.68
N LYS A 300 -0.88 19.02 -25.42
CA LYS A 300 -1.75 18.57 -24.32
C LYS A 300 -2.20 17.12 -24.48
N SER A 301 -2.37 16.64 -25.70
CA SER A 301 -2.72 15.25 -25.98
C SER A 301 -1.48 14.35 -26.14
N SER A 302 -0.29 14.83 -25.74
CA SER A 302 1.00 14.15 -25.92
C SER A 302 1.90 14.38 -24.70
N VAL A 303 3.05 15.05 -24.85
CA VAL A 303 4.09 15.27 -23.82
C VAL A 303 3.60 15.94 -22.52
N PHE A 304 2.50 16.70 -22.57
CA PHE A 304 1.92 17.35 -21.39
C PHE A 304 0.61 16.72 -20.93
N SER A 305 0.23 15.56 -21.47
CA SER A 305 -1.05 14.93 -21.18
C SER A 305 -1.26 14.66 -19.69
N ALA A 306 -0.24 14.18 -18.98
CA ALA A 306 -0.34 13.90 -17.54
C ALA A 306 -0.64 15.13 -16.66
N ILE A 307 -0.32 16.34 -17.14
CA ILE A 307 -0.41 17.58 -16.35
C ILE A 307 -1.35 18.64 -16.94
N ALA A 308 -1.86 18.43 -18.16
CA ALA A 308 -2.83 19.31 -18.78
C ALA A 308 -4.25 18.90 -18.38
N ALA A 309 -5.07 19.87 -18.01
CA ALA A 309 -6.46 19.62 -17.70
C ALA A 309 -7.28 19.33 -18.98
N ASN A 310 -8.28 18.47 -18.86
CA ASN A 310 -9.28 18.23 -19.90
C ASN A 310 -10.24 19.43 -20.02
N GLU A 311 -11.23 19.33 -20.92
CA GLU A 311 -12.22 20.40 -21.15
C GLU A 311 -13.05 20.76 -19.90
N ASN A 312 -13.11 19.87 -18.91
CA ASN A 312 -13.83 20.07 -17.65
C ASN A 312 -12.93 20.61 -16.52
N GLY A 313 -11.63 20.86 -16.76
CA GLY A 313 -10.70 21.34 -15.75
C GLY A 313 -10.05 20.24 -14.88
N ASP A 314 -10.30 18.97 -15.19
CA ASP A 314 -9.77 17.83 -14.46
C ASP A 314 -8.45 17.31 -15.05
N LEU A 315 -7.53 16.91 -14.18
CA LEU A 315 -6.33 16.17 -14.59
C LEU A 315 -6.67 14.72 -14.91
N PRO A 316 -5.97 14.07 -15.86
CA PRO A 316 -6.21 12.68 -16.15
C PRO A 316 -5.87 11.80 -14.94
N ALA A 317 -6.65 10.75 -14.75
CA ALA A 317 -6.35 9.73 -13.76
C ALA A 317 -5.12 8.90 -14.20
N PRO A 318 -4.35 8.32 -13.26
CA PRO A 318 -3.19 7.49 -13.58
C PRO A 318 -3.48 6.35 -14.56
N GLU A 319 -4.70 5.81 -14.55
CA GLU A 319 -5.17 4.78 -15.49
C GLU A 319 -5.13 5.28 -16.93
N THR A 320 -5.61 6.51 -17.17
CA THR A 320 -5.63 7.16 -18.49
C THR A 320 -4.21 7.45 -18.96
N ILE A 321 -3.33 7.89 -18.06
CA ILE A 321 -1.92 8.10 -18.37
C ILE A 321 -1.27 6.75 -18.72
N GLY A 322 -1.55 5.70 -17.95
CA GLY A 322 -1.02 4.35 -18.20
C GLY A 322 -1.44 3.78 -19.55
N GLN A 323 -2.68 4.01 -19.98
CA GLN A 323 -3.16 3.67 -21.33
C GLN A 323 -2.40 4.43 -22.42
N PHE A 324 -2.20 5.73 -22.24
CA PHE A 324 -1.42 6.54 -23.16
C PHE A 324 0.03 6.03 -23.28
N LEU A 325 0.72 5.79 -22.16
CA LEU A 325 2.08 5.24 -22.17
C LEU A 325 2.12 3.86 -22.84
N SER A 326 1.08 3.03 -22.65
CA SER A 326 0.97 1.73 -23.31
C SER A 326 0.92 1.89 -24.83
N LEU A 327 0.12 2.81 -25.36
CA LEU A 327 0.05 3.09 -26.80
C LEU A 327 1.39 3.55 -27.36
N MET A 328 2.11 4.41 -26.62
CA MET A 328 3.44 4.87 -27.01
C MET A 328 4.40 3.68 -27.13
N LEU A 329 4.49 2.85 -26.10
CA LEU A 329 5.35 1.66 -26.05
C LEU A 329 4.92 0.58 -27.05
N MET A 330 3.62 0.47 -27.35
CA MET A 330 3.06 -0.42 -28.37
C MET A 330 3.53 -0.08 -29.79
N SER A 331 4.00 1.14 -30.02
CA SER A 331 4.48 1.58 -31.33
C SER A 331 6.02 1.65 -31.44
N MET A 332 6.74 1.42 -30.34
CA MET A 332 8.20 1.53 -30.27
C MET A 332 8.93 0.47 -31.10
N PRO A 333 10.16 0.78 -31.56
CA PRO A 333 11.04 -0.19 -32.18
C PRO A 333 11.68 -1.17 -31.22
N ASP A 334 11.98 -2.37 -31.72
CA ASP A 334 12.61 -3.45 -30.95
C ASP A 334 14.11 -3.25 -30.73
N ASP A 335 14.69 -2.24 -31.39
CA ASP A 335 16.04 -1.77 -31.11
C ASP A 335 16.05 -0.86 -29.87
N ASN A 336 17.24 -0.51 -29.38
CA ASN A 336 17.37 0.36 -28.20
C ASN A 336 17.36 1.86 -28.58
N VAL A 337 16.76 2.23 -29.72
CA VAL A 337 16.73 3.62 -30.15
C VAL A 337 15.71 4.39 -29.31
N LEU A 338 16.19 5.47 -28.70
CA LEU A 338 15.36 6.37 -27.91
C LEU A 338 14.68 7.41 -28.79
N PRO A 339 13.44 7.79 -28.45
CA PRO A 339 12.70 8.77 -29.23
C PRO A 339 13.31 10.18 -29.13
N ASP A 340 13.22 10.93 -30.23
CA ASP A 340 13.44 12.37 -30.23
C ASP A 340 12.15 13.08 -29.84
N LEU A 341 12.17 13.75 -28.69
CA LEU A 341 11.09 14.57 -28.16
C LEU A 341 11.11 15.96 -28.78
N PHE A 342 12.25 16.44 -29.27
CA PHE A 342 12.42 17.72 -29.94
C PHE A 342 13.31 17.58 -31.17
N GLU A 343 12.98 18.31 -32.24
CA GLU A 343 13.87 18.48 -33.39
C GLU A 343 14.89 19.61 -33.16
N ASN A 344 14.46 20.67 -32.46
CA ASN A 344 15.29 21.78 -32.06
C ASN A 344 14.83 22.30 -30.68
N LEU A 345 15.70 22.21 -29.67
CA LEU A 345 15.41 22.72 -28.33
C LEU A 345 15.17 24.23 -28.31
N GLN A 346 15.89 25.01 -29.12
CA GLN A 346 15.71 26.47 -29.18
C GLN A 346 14.36 26.87 -29.76
N ALA A 347 13.78 26.02 -30.63
CA ALA A 347 12.45 26.26 -31.19
C ALA A 347 11.33 25.93 -30.20
N ARG A 348 11.63 25.28 -29.06
CA ARG A 348 10.67 24.86 -28.02
C ARG A 348 9.41 24.21 -28.59
N SER A 349 9.58 23.40 -29.63
CA SER A 349 8.49 22.73 -30.34
C SER A 349 8.72 21.23 -30.29
N PRO A 350 8.03 20.50 -29.40
CA PRO A 350 8.16 19.06 -29.31
C PRO A 350 7.73 18.41 -30.61
N LYS A 351 8.30 17.25 -30.88
CA LYS A 351 7.95 16.46 -32.03
C LYS A 351 6.63 15.74 -31.78
N MET A 352 5.71 15.80 -32.73
CA MET A 352 4.50 15.00 -32.69
C MET A 352 4.87 13.51 -32.86
N TRP A 353 4.39 12.67 -31.95
CA TRP A 353 4.60 11.24 -32.03
C TRP A 353 3.82 10.62 -33.19
N MET A 354 4.49 9.82 -34.02
CA MET A 354 3.86 9.05 -35.09
C MET A 354 4.06 7.56 -34.83
N PRO A 355 3.01 6.80 -34.51
CA PRO A 355 3.14 5.38 -34.19
C PRO A 355 3.48 4.56 -35.45
N ASN A 356 4.29 3.52 -35.28
CA ASN A 356 4.49 2.50 -36.30
C ASN A 356 3.20 1.68 -36.49
N GLN A 357 2.51 1.91 -37.60
CA GLN A 357 1.18 1.33 -37.90
C GLN A 357 1.20 -0.19 -38.06
N GLU A 358 2.27 -0.76 -38.64
CA GLU A 358 2.40 -2.20 -38.84
C GLU A 358 2.51 -2.93 -37.48
N ARG A 359 3.40 -2.45 -36.60
CA ARG A 359 3.56 -2.99 -35.25
C ARG A 359 2.29 -2.84 -34.40
N LEU A 360 1.63 -1.69 -34.54
CA LEU A 360 0.37 -1.43 -33.86
C LEU A 360 -0.67 -2.48 -34.28
N GLY A 361 -0.85 -2.69 -35.59
CA GLY A 361 -1.81 -3.67 -36.11
C GLY A 361 -1.52 -5.12 -35.69
N GLU A 362 -0.26 -5.55 -35.65
CA GLU A 362 0.10 -6.89 -35.18
C GLU A 362 -0.30 -7.12 -33.71
N ARG A 363 0.01 -6.16 -32.84
CA ARG A 363 -0.29 -6.25 -31.40
C ARG A 363 -1.79 -6.11 -31.13
N GLU A 364 -2.49 -5.24 -31.87
CA GLU A 364 -3.95 -5.10 -31.82
C GLU A 364 -4.65 -6.41 -32.22
N ALA A 365 -4.13 -7.14 -33.22
CA ALA A 365 -4.70 -8.42 -33.62
C ALA A 365 -4.58 -9.50 -32.52
N VAL A 366 -3.46 -9.51 -31.79
CA VAL A 366 -3.28 -10.38 -30.61
C VAL A 366 -4.26 -10.00 -29.50
N GLN A 367 -4.32 -8.71 -29.16
CA GLN A 367 -5.22 -8.20 -28.11
C GLN A 367 -6.69 -8.47 -28.43
N ALA A 368 -7.13 -8.21 -29.67
CA ALA A 368 -8.48 -8.53 -30.11
C ALA A 368 -8.79 -10.03 -30.01
N THR A 369 -7.82 -10.90 -30.28
CA THR A 369 -8.00 -12.35 -30.12
C THR A 369 -8.11 -12.74 -28.65
N ILE A 370 -7.33 -12.14 -27.75
CA ILE A 370 -7.44 -12.34 -26.29
C ILE A 370 -8.81 -11.90 -25.78
N GLU A 371 -9.26 -10.70 -26.17
CA GLU A 371 -10.57 -10.16 -25.80
C GLU A 371 -11.71 -11.08 -26.27
N ASN A 372 -11.63 -11.58 -27.51
CA ASN A 372 -12.60 -12.55 -28.03
C ASN A 372 -12.64 -13.86 -27.21
N VAL A 373 -11.48 -14.38 -26.78
CA VAL A 373 -11.42 -15.57 -25.92
C VAL A 373 -12.03 -15.28 -24.54
N LEU A 374 -11.75 -14.13 -23.94
CA LEU A 374 -12.33 -13.73 -22.66
C LEU A 374 -13.85 -13.57 -22.73
N VAL A 375 -14.36 -12.91 -23.78
CA VAL A 375 -15.80 -12.76 -24.02
C VAL A 375 -16.46 -14.13 -24.18
N THR A 376 -15.83 -15.02 -24.95
CA THR A 376 -16.31 -16.40 -25.14
C THR A 376 -16.33 -17.13 -23.80
N TRP A 377 -15.24 -17.11 -23.04
CA TRP A 377 -15.14 -17.74 -21.71
C TRP A 377 -16.16 -17.20 -20.71
N GLY A 378 -16.49 -15.90 -20.77
CA GLY A 378 -17.50 -15.27 -19.93
C GLY A 378 -18.95 -15.54 -20.35
N GLY A 379 -19.17 -16.10 -21.55
CA GLY A 379 -20.51 -16.36 -22.09
C GLY A 379 -21.16 -17.66 -21.58
N ASP A 380 -22.43 -17.83 -21.93
CA ASP A 380 -23.28 -18.96 -21.52
C ASP A 380 -23.48 -20.00 -22.64
N ASP A 381 -22.68 -19.95 -23.71
CA ASP A 381 -22.76 -20.90 -24.82
C ASP A 381 -22.42 -22.33 -24.35
N PRO A 382 -23.27 -23.35 -24.61
CA PRO A 382 -22.96 -24.75 -24.29
C PRO A 382 -21.64 -25.24 -24.91
N ALA A 383 -21.31 -24.78 -26.12
CA ALA A 383 -20.08 -25.12 -26.84
C ALA A 383 -18.88 -24.23 -26.46
N ARG A 384 -18.98 -23.43 -25.40
CA ARG A 384 -17.92 -22.51 -24.94
C ARG A 384 -16.55 -23.15 -24.81
N GLN A 385 -16.47 -24.38 -24.32
CA GLN A 385 -15.20 -25.10 -24.17
C GLN A 385 -14.47 -25.24 -25.50
N PHE A 386 -15.19 -25.61 -26.57
CA PHE A 386 -14.62 -25.76 -27.90
C PHE A 386 -14.11 -24.43 -28.45
N TYR A 387 -14.88 -23.36 -28.30
CA TYR A 387 -14.49 -22.03 -28.80
C TYR A 387 -13.31 -21.44 -28.03
N VAL A 388 -13.25 -21.61 -26.71
CA VAL A 388 -12.09 -21.22 -25.89
C VAL A 388 -10.85 -21.99 -26.34
N ALA A 389 -10.92 -23.31 -26.47
CA ALA A 389 -9.80 -24.13 -26.91
C ALA A 389 -9.31 -23.73 -28.32
N SER A 390 -10.23 -23.53 -29.26
CA SER A 390 -9.92 -23.07 -30.63
C SER A 390 -9.29 -21.66 -30.62
N GLY A 391 -9.78 -20.77 -29.77
CA GLY A 391 -9.25 -19.41 -29.62
C GLY A 391 -7.82 -19.41 -29.06
N LEU A 392 -7.55 -20.25 -28.05
CA LEU A 392 -6.21 -20.46 -27.50
C LEU A 392 -5.24 -21.03 -28.54
N GLU A 393 -5.67 -21.97 -29.37
CA GLU A 393 -4.83 -22.51 -30.45
C GLU A 393 -4.53 -21.46 -31.52
N LYS A 394 -5.53 -20.64 -31.89
CA LYS A 394 -5.33 -19.52 -32.82
C LYS A 394 -4.34 -18.51 -32.24
N LEU A 395 -4.49 -18.16 -30.97
CA LEU A 395 -3.65 -17.20 -30.27
C LEU A 395 -2.16 -17.62 -30.28
N ARG A 396 -1.88 -18.91 -30.04
CA ARG A 396 -0.52 -19.48 -30.09
C ARG A 396 0.18 -19.36 -31.46
N LYS A 397 -0.58 -19.16 -32.54
CA LYS A 397 -0.07 -19.05 -33.92
C LYS A 397 0.14 -17.60 -34.37
N LEU A 398 -0.31 -16.61 -33.60
CA LEU A 398 -0.17 -15.20 -33.96
C LEU A 398 1.28 -14.72 -33.78
N PRO A 399 1.75 -13.78 -34.62
CA PRO A 399 3.04 -13.15 -34.43
C PRO A 399 3.06 -12.38 -33.09
N ARG A 400 4.24 -12.29 -32.47
CA ARG A 400 4.48 -11.54 -31.21
C ARG A 400 3.72 -12.04 -29.98
N ILE A 401 3.18 -13.26 -30.02
CA ILE A 401 2.48 -13.85 -28.87
C ILE A 401 3.38 -13.96 -27.61
N ASP A 402 4.70 -14.00 -27.77
CA ASP A 402 5.68 -13.97 -26.69
C ASP A 402 5.59 -12.69 -25.83
N GLU A 403 5.05 -11.60 -26.37
CA GLU A 403 4.78 -10.37 -25.62
C GLU A 403 3.54 -10.46 -24.72
N PHE A 404 2.68 -11.44 -24.98
CA PHE A 404 1.40 -11.68 -24.32
C PHE A 404 1.39 -13.04 -23.60
N GLU A 405 2.57 -13.58 -23.25
CA GLU A 405 2.69 -14.88 -22.57
C GLU A 405 1.92 -14.89 -21.23
N ALA A 406 1.90 -13.77 -20.51
CA ALA A 406 1.12 -13.62 -19.28
C ALA A 406 -0.39 -13.71 -19.54
N ASP A 407 -0.89 -13.08 -20.61
CA ASP A 407 -2.29 -13.17 -21.04
C ASP A 407 -2.67 -14.60 -21.41
N LEU A 408 -1.85 -15.25 -22.24
CA LEU A 408 -2.09 -16.64 -22.64
C LEU A 408 -2.11 -17.58 -21.44
N THR A 409 -1.17 -17.42 -20.51
CA THR A 409 -1.08 -18.23 -19.28
C THR A 409 -2.29 -17.99 -18.38
N TYR A 410 -2.73 -16.73 -18.24
CA TYR A 410 -3.94 -16.38 -17.50
C TYR A 410 -5.20 -17.05 -18.10
N LEU A 411 -5.36 -17.02 -19.43
CA LEU A 411 -6.47 -17.70 -20.09
C LEU A 411 -6.41 -19.22 -19.90
N CYS A 412 -5.21 -19.82 -19.91
CA CYS A 412 -5.04 -21.24 -19.60
C CYS A 412 -5.43 -21.55 -18.15
N ALA A 413 -5.17 -20.65 -17.20
CA ALA A 413 -5.62 -20.81 -15.81
C ALA A 413 -7.16 -20.80 -15.70
N LEU A 414 -7.83 -19.92 -16.45
CA LEU A 414 -9.29 -19.85 -16.50
C LEU A 414 -9.91 -21.11 -17.15
N ASP A 415 -9.35 -21.58 -18.26
CA ASP A 415 -9.78 -22.80 -18.95
C ASP A 415 -9.61 -24.05 -18.07
N ALA A 416 -8.45 -24.20 -17.41
CA ALA A 416 -8.19 -25.28 -16.47
C ALA A 416 -9.17 -25.25 -15.28
N LEU A 417 -9.45 -24.06 -14.75
CA LEU A 417 -10.42 -23.88 -13.67
C LEU A 417 -11.83 -24.28 -14.11
N SER A 418 -12.28 -23.81 -15.27
CA SER A 418 -13.58 -24.15 -15.86
C SER A 418 -13.73 -25.65 -16.18
N SER A 419 -12.62 -26.34 -16.37
CA SER A 419 -12.55 -27.80 -16.55
C SER A 419 -12.46 -28.58 -15.23
N GLY A 420 -12.47 -27.91 -14.07
CA GLY A 420 -12.36 -28.52 -12.75
C GLY A 420 -10.93 -28.89 -12.32
N ASN A 421 -9.92 -28.52 -13.10
CA ASN A 421 -8.51 -28.81 -12.80
C ASN A 421 -7.84 -27.67 -12.00
N PHE A 422 -8.12 -27.62 -10.70
CA PHE A 422 -7.55 -26.60 -9.80
C PHE A 422 -6.03 -26.63 -9.70
N TYR A 423 -5.41 -27.82 -9.78
CA TYR A 423 -3.96 -27.94 -9.67
C TYR A 423 -3.27 -27.21 -10.83
N GLU A 424 -3.73 -27.46 -12.05
CA GLU A 424 -3.22 -26.80 -13.25
C GLU A 424 -3.57 -25.31 -13.26
N ALA A 425 -4.79 -24.93 -12.84
CA ALA A 425 -5.16 -23.53 -12.70
C ALA A 425 -4.22 -22.76 -11.75
N CYS A 426 -3.84 -23.36 -10.62
CA CYS A 426 -2.86 -22.79 -9.69
C CYS A 426 -1.47 -22.65 -10.31
N GLN A 427 -1.00 -23.64 -11.08
CA GLN A 427 0.30 -23.58 -11.76
C GLN A 427 0.33 -22.46 -12.80
N HIS A 428 -0.70 -22.36 -13.63
CA HIS A 428 -0.82 -21.29 -14.62
C HIS A 428 -0.95 -19.92 -13.95
N ALA A 429 -1.76 -19.79 -12.89
CA ALA A 429 -1.90 -18.53 -12.18
C ALA A 429 -0.59 -18.07 -11.52
N GLU A 430 0.20 -18.98 -10.93
CA GLU A 430 1.53 -18.63 -10.39
C GLU A 430 2.51 -18.27 -11.50
N LYS A 431 2.50 -19.01 -12.61
CA LYS A 431 3.34 -18.71 -13.77
C LYS A 431 3.02 -17.35 -14.38
N ALA A 432 1.73 -17.01 -14.52
CA ALA A 432 1.28 -15.71 -14.97
C ALA A 432 1.76 -14.59 -14.03
N LEU A 433 1.69 -14.83 -12.71
CA LEU A 433 2.19 -13.90 -11.69
C LEU A 433 3.72 -13.71 -11.73
N GLU A 434 4.47 -14.77 -12.07
CA GLU A 434 5.91 -14.67 -12.34
C GLU A 434 6.23 -13.87 -13.60
N LEU A 435 5.45 -14.06 -14.66
CA LEU A 435 5.61 -13.28 -15.89
C LEU A 435 5.33 -11.78 -15.65
N CYS A 436 4.42 -11.43 -14.73
CA CYS A 436 4.24 -10.05 -14.26
C CYS A 436 5.49 -9.42 -13.65
N LEU A 437 6.51 -10.20 -13.24
CA LEU A 437 7.80 -9.68 -12.75
C LEU A 437 8.81 -9.40 -13.87
N THR A 438 8.54 -9.85 -15.08
CA THR A 438 9.48 -9.68 -16.21
C THR A 438 9.16 -8.45 -17.03
N ARG A 439 7.88 -8.05 -17.10
CA ARG A 439 7.39 -6.92 -17.89
C ARG A 439 6.17 -6.29 -17.20
N SER A 440 5.95 -5.00 -17.40
CA SER A 440 4.67 -4.39 -17.04
C SER A 440 3.65 -4.79 -18.11
N ILE A 441 2.58 -5.48 -17.72
CA ILE A 441 1.57 -6.06 -18.62
C ILE A 441 0.24 -5.30 -18.59
N GLY A 442 0.22 -4.14 -17.93
CA GLY A 442 -0.96 -3.31 -17.73
C GLY A 442 -2.00 -3.96 -16.80
N PRO A 443 -3.30 -3.60 -16.94
CA PRO A 443 -4.33 -3.85 -15.94
C PRO A 443 -4.56 -5.35 -15.66
N LEU A 444 -4.21 -6.22 -16.60
CA LEU A 444 -4.27 -7.68 -16.43
C LEU A 444 -3.48 -8.15 -15.19
N LYS A 445 -2.42 -7.43 -14.79
CA LYS A 445 -1.66 -7.74 -13.59
C LYS A 445 -2.54 -7.84 -12.34
N LEU A 446 -3.57 -6.99 -12.24
CA LEU A 446 -4.54 -7.03 -11.15
C LEU A 446 -5.42 -8.27 -11.23
N ASP A 447 -5.89 -8.64 -12.41
CA ASP A 447 -6.76 -9.81 -12.57
C ASP A 447 -6.02 -11.12 -12.32
N ILE A 448 -4.75 -11.22 -12.76
CA ILE A 448 -3.86 -12.32 -12.41
C ILE A 448 -3.65 -12.38 -10.88
N ALA A 449 -3.36 -11.25 -10.23
CA ALA A 449 -3.20 -11.21 -8.78
C ALA A 449 -4.49 -11.59 -8.05
N LYS A 450 -5.66 -11.12 -8.51
CA LYS A 450 -6.97 -11.50 -7.95
C LYS A 450 -7.23 -12.99 -8.10
N LEU A 451 -7.00 -13.56 -9.29
CA LEU A 451 -7.19 -15.00 -9.54
C LEU A 451 -6.23 -15.82 -8.68
N ASN A 452 -4.93 -15.51 -8.68
CA ASN A 452 -3.93 -16.21 -7.89
C ASN A 452 -4.22 -16.12 -6.38
N PHE A 453 -4.54 -14.92 -5.87
CA PHE A 453 -4.93 -14.72 -4.46
C PHE A 453 -6.17 -15.54 -4.10
N SER A 454 -7.18 -15.55 -4.98
CA SER A 454 -8.42 -16.28 -4.76
C SER A 454 -8.20 -17.80 -4.78
N LEU A 455 -7.44 -18.32 -5.75
CA LEU A 455 -7.06 -19.73 -5.81
C LEU A 455 -6.25 -20.18 -4.59
N ALA A 456 -5.34 -19.33 -4.09
CA ALA A 456 -4.54 -19.60 -2.90
C ALA A 456 -5.38 -19.75 -1.61
N VAL A 457 -6.64 -19.28 -1.63
CA VAL A 457 -7.54 -19.30 -0.47
C VAL A 457 -8.86 -20.04 -0.72
N ALA A 458 -9.10 -20.50 -1.95
CA ALA A 458 -10.38 -21.08 -2.36
C ALA A 458 -10.66 -22.44 -1.71
N GLN A 459 -9.64 -23.30 -1.61
CA GLN A 459 -9.79 -24.70 -1.19
C GLN A 459 -9.28 -25.00 0.23
N ASP A 460 -8.39 -24.15 0.75
CA ASP A 460 -7.62 -24.42 1.95
C ASP A 460 -7.65 -23.25 2.92
N ALA A 461 -7.31 -23.54 4.18
CA ALA A 461 -7.09 -22.52 5.20
C ALA A 461 -6.04 -21.49 4.76
N PHE A 462 -6.31 -20.22 5.07
CA PHE A 462 -5.44 -19.10 4.73
C PHE A 462 -3.97 -19.35 5.11
N LYS A 463 -3.10 -19.38 4.10
CA LYS A 463 -1.65 -19.41 4.22
C LYS A 463 -1.08 -18.09 3.71
N ARG A 464 -0.49 -17.32 4.63
CA ARG A 464 0.11 -16.02 4.31
C ARG A 464 1.17 -16.09 3.21
N ALA A 465 2.04 -17.10 3.24
CA ALA A 465 3.16 -17.20 2.30
C ALA A 465 2.71 -17.30 0.83
N SER A 466 1.60 -17.98 0.55
CA SER A 466 1.05 -18.11 -0.81
C SER A 466 0.21 -16.88 -1.21
N ALA A 467 -0.41 -16.20 -0.26
CA ALA A 467 -1.32 -15.10 -0.55
C ALA A 467 -0.63 -13.72 -0.61
N GLU A 468 0.49 -13.54 0.09
CA GLU A 468 1.08 -12.21 0.32
C GLU A 468 1.58 -11.54 -0.96
N ARG A 469 2.16 -12.30 -1.90
CA ARG A 469 2.67 -11.75 -3.17
C ARG A 469 1.55 -11.13 -4.00
N SER A 470 0.45 -11.85 -4.15
CA SER A 470 -0.74 -11.39 -4.86
C SER A 470 -1.43 -10.26 -4.11
N PHE A 471 -1.54 -10.37 -2.78
CA PHE A 471 -2.13 -9.33 -1.95
C PHE A 471 -1.39 -7.98 -2.06
N ARG A 472 -0.06 -7.98 -2.16
CA ARG A 472 0.72 -6.74 -2.38
C ARG A 472 0.31 -6.01 -3.65
N ILE A 473 0.06 -6.75 -4.73
CA ILE A 473 -0.37 -6.17 -6.00
C ILE A 473 -1.79 -5.63 -5.86
N LEU A 474 -2.68 -6.37 -5.17
CA LEU A 474 -4.03 -5.89 -4.89
C LEU A 474 -4.02 -4.57 -4.11
N CYS A 475 -3.15 -4.44 -3.10
CA CYS A 475 -2.99 -3.23 -2.28
C CYS A 475 -2.76 -1.94 -3.09
N LYS A 476 -2.14 -2.04 -4.28
CA LYS A 476 -1.81 -0.89 -5.11
C LYS A 476 -3.03 -0.26 -5.82
N SER A 477 -4.15 -0.98 -5.95
CA SER A 477 -5.36 -0.50 -6.66
C SER A 477 -6.64 -0.68 -5.85
N VAL A 478 -6.52 -0.78 -4.51
CA VAL A 478 -7.69 -1.01 -3.65
C VAL A 478 -8.55 0.24 -3.67
N GLN A 479 -9.81 0.08 -4.04
CA GLN A 479 -10.79 1.16 -3.96
C GLN A 479 -10.96 1.60 -2.50
N PRO A 480 -11.19 2.89 -2.21
CA PRO A 480 -11.32 3.37 -0.83
C PRO A 480 -12.34 2.60 0.01
N ARG A 481 -13.43 2.14 -0.62
CA ARG A 481 -14.46 1.31 0.02
C ARG A 481 -13.90 -0.05 0.47
N ASP A 482 -13.10 -0.70 -0.36
CA ASP A 482 -12.48 -1.98 -0.05
C ASP A 482 -11.30 -1.80 0.91
N ALA A 483 -10.58 -0.68 0.83
CA ALA A 483 -9.52 -0.33 1.78
C ALA A 483 -10.08 -0.17 3.19
N ALA A 484 -11.21 0.54 3.34
CA ALA A 484 -11.93 0.65 4.59
C ALA A 484 -12.47 -0.71 5.07
N ARG A 485 -13.01 -1.53 4.16
CA ARG A 485 -13.51 -2.88 4.48
C ARG A 485 -12.40 -3.80 4.98
N TRP A 486 -11.24 -3.78 4.33
CA TRP A 486 -10.06 -4.55 4.71
C TRP A 486 -9.23 -3.87 5.81
N LYS A 487 -9.63 -2.67 6.25
CA LYS A 487 -8.91 -1.88 7.26
C LYS A 487 -7.44 -1.64 6.89
N LEU A 488 -7.17 -1.43 5.60
CA LEU A 488 -5.84 -1.15 5.10
C LEU A 488 -5.34 0.16 5.72
N GLY A 489 -4.19 0.13 6.40
CA GLY A 489 -3.63 1.28 7.11
C GLY A 489 -4.21 1.53 8.53
N GLU A 490 -5.30 0.87 8.91
CA GLU A 490 -5.91 1.02 10.25
C GLU A 490 -5.42 -0.06 11.26
N GLY A 491 -4.51 -0.93 10.84
CA GLY A 491 -4.01 -2.01 11.68
C GLY A 491 -2.95 -2.89 11.00
N PRO A 492 -2.61 -4.03 11.63
CA PRO A 492 -1.65 -4.97 11.10
C PRO A 492 -2.07 -5.51 9.73
N ILE A 493 -1.13 -5.55 8.80
CA ILE A 493 -1.35 -6.01 7.43
C ILE A 493 -1.83 -7.47 7.40
N ASP A 494 -1.39 -8.31 8.34
CA ASP A 494 -1.90 -9.69 8.51
C ASP A 494 -3.42 -9.74 8.68
N TYR A 495 -3.99 -8.77 9.42
CA TYR A 495 -5.43 -8.69 9.65
C TYR A 495 -6.17 -8.30 8.37
N SER A 496 -5.69 -7.27 7.68
CA SER A 496 -6.27 -6.83 6.40
C SER A 496 -6.26 -7.93 5.34
N MET A 497 -5.15 -8.65 5.24
CA MET A 497 -5.01 -9.76 4.30
C MET A 497 -5.97 -10.92 4.60
N ARG A 498 -6.25 -11.21 5.88
CA ARG A 498 -7.24 -12.23 6.28
C ARG A 498 -8.66 -11.83 5.93
N LEU A 499 -9.01 -10.55 6.06
CA LEU A 499 -10.30 -10.03 5.62
C LEU A 499 -10.44 -10.12 4.11
N ALA A 500 -9.43 -9.66 3.38
CA ALA A 500 -9.39 -9.78 1.93
C ALA A 500 -9.52 -11.25 1.49
N ALA A 501 -8.80 -12.17 2.13
CA ALA A 501 -8.89 -13.59 1.83
C ALA A 501 -10.33 -14.14 2.01
N ALA A 502 -11.01 -13.77 3.10
CA ALA A 502 -12.38 -14.17 3.33
C ALA A 502 -13.36 -13.63 2.29
N ASP A 503 -13.19 -12.37 1.88
CA ASP A 503 -14.02 -11.72 0.86
C ASP A 503 -13.78 -12.33 -0.53
N HIS A 504 -12.51 -12.54 -0.89
CA HIS A 504 -12.13 -13.14 -2.16
C HIS A 504 -12.57 -14.60 -2.26
N ALA A 505 -12.51 -15.38 -1.18
CA ALA A 505 -13.01 -16.75 -1.20
C ALA A 505 -14.53 -16.80 -1.44
N ALA A 506 -15.30 -15.89 -0.82
CA ALA A 506 -16.74 -15.79 -1.06
C ALA A 506 -17.03 -15.37 -2.52
N TRP A 507 -16.32 -14.36 -3.01
CA TRP A 507 -16.48 -13.86 -4.38
C TRP A 507 -16.06 -14.88 -5.44
N PHE A 508 -14.99 -15.66 -5.20
CA PHE A 508 -14.40 -16.61 -6.14
C PHE A 508 -15.40 -17.62 -6.71
N TRP A 509 -16.16 -18.27 -5.82
CA TRP A 509 -17.12 -19.31 -6.21
C TRP A 509 -18.30 -18.74 -7.01
N ASP A 510 -18.73 -17.52 -6.70
CA ASP A 510 -19.88 -16.88 -7.35
C ASP A 510 -19.52 -16.16 -8.67
N ASN A 511 -18.25 -15.76 -8.87
CA ASN A 511 -17.86 -14.82 -9.94
C ASN A 511 -16.75 -15.32 -10.86
N ILE A 512 -15.80 -16.12 -10.36
CA ILE A 512 -14.69 -16.65 -11.18
C ILE A 512 -15.03 -18.05 -11.69
N VAL A 513 -15.51 -18.93 -10.82
CA VAL A 513 -15.73 -20.33 -11.17
C VAL A 513 -16.89 -20.43 -12.17
N ARG A 514 -16.56 -20.81 -13.41
CA ARG A 514 -17.51 -20.99 -14.51
C ARG A 514 -17.32 -22.37 -15.12
N PRO A 515 -17.97 -23.42 -14.58
CA PRO A 515 -17.82 -24.77 -15.09
C PRO A 515 -18.26 -24.85 -16.55
N TYR A 516 -17.58 -25.67 -17.35
CA TYR A 516 -18.09 -26.06 -18.68
C TYR A 516 -19.29 -26.99 -18.55
N GLU A 517 -20.07 -27.13 -19.62
CA GLU A 517 -21.20 -28.04 -19.66
C GLU A 517 -20.77 -29.46 -19.28
N GLY A 518 -21.46 -30.07 -18.31
CA GLY A 518 -21.14 -31.40 -17.79
C GLY A 518 -19.99 -31.48 -16.77
N VAL A 519 -19.37 -30.36 -16.40
CA VAL A 519 -18.34 -30.31 -15.35
C VAL A 519 -18.98 -29.89 -14.02
N GLU A 520 -18.92 -30.76 -13.01
CA GLU A 520 -19.35 -30.43 -11.65
C GLU A 520 -18.18 -29.87 -10.84
N ILE A 521 -18.31 -28.62 -10.38
CA ILE A 521 -17.34 -27.96 -9.50
C ILE A 521 -18.07 -27.52 -8.24
N GLU A 522 -17.81 -28.21 -7.13
CA GLU A 522 -18.39 -27.86 -5.83
C GLU A 522 -17.43 -27.00 -5.01
N ALA A 523 -17.95 -25.92 -4.43
CA ALA A 523 -17.25 -25.21 -3.37
C ALA A 523 -17.01 -26.18 -2.20
N PRO A 524 -15.90 -26.04 -1.44
CA PRO A 524 -15.66 -26.86 -0.27
C PRO A 524 -16.68 -26.48 0.82
N LEU A 525 -17.85 -27.11 0.74
CA LEU A 525 -19.00 -26.85 1.57
C LEU A 525 -18.67 -27.17 3.04
N GLN A 526 -18.66 -26.14 3.88
CA GLN A 526 -18.75 -26.34 5.33
C GLN A 526 -20.09 -27.02 5.68
N GLU A 527 -21.18 -26.69 4.98
CA GLU A 527 -22.54 -27.15 5.30
C GLU A 527 -22.79 -28.64 5.03
N ASN A 528 -22.07 -29.27 4.08
CA ASN A 528 -22.21 -30.71 3.79
C ASN A 528 -21.36 -31.61 4.69
N SER A 529 -20.57 -31.02 5.59
CA SER A 529 -19.78 -31.77 6.55
C SER A 529 -20.70 -32.61 7.44
N GLU A 530 -20.51 -33.93 7.39
CA GLU A 530 -21.25 -34.91 8.18
C GLU A 530 -21.38 -34.50 9.66
N ILE A 531 -20.34 -33.88 10.23
CA ILE A 531 -20.33 -33.39 11.61
C ILE A 531 -21.30 -32.22 11.84
N ILE A 532 -21.44 -31.31 10.88
CA ILE A 532 -22.35 -30.16 10.97
C ILE A 532 -23.80 -30.63 10.83
N ARG A 533 -24.09 -31.57 9.91
CA ARG A 533 -25.43 -32.18 9.79
C ARG A 533 -25.83 -32.98 11.03
N ALA A 534 -24.92 -33.79 11.57
CA ALA A 534 -25.16 -34.51 12.82
C ALA A 534 -25.38 -33.55 14.00
N TYR A 535 -24.65 -32.43 14.04
CA TYR A 535 -24.83 -31.40 15.06
C TYR A 535 -26.14 -30.63 14.93
N ALA A 536 -26.59 -30.33 13.71
CA ALA A 536 -27.90 -29.72 13.47
C ALA A 536 -29.03 -30.61 14.02
N GLY A 537 -28.92 -31.93 13.86
CA GLY A 537 -29.83 -32.89 14.50
C GLY A 537 -29.86 -32.78 16.02
N LEU A 538 -28.68 -32.64 16.66
CA LEU A 538 -28.59 -32.42 18.11
C LEU A 538 -29.25 -31.10 18.53
N LEU A 539 -29.01 -30.02 17.80
CA LEU A 539 -29.56 -28.68 18.08
C LEU A 539 -31.09 -28.63 18.06
N TRP A 540 -31.72 -29.46 17.21
CA TRP A 540 -33.18 -29.55 17.11
C TRP A 540 -33.82 -30.50 18.14
N SER A 541 -33.02 -31.18 18.95
CA SER A 541 -33.45 -32.17 19.95
C SER A 541 -33.10 -31.75 21.38
N VAL A 542 -33.80 -32.26 22.39
CA VAL A 542 -33.40 -32.08 23.80
C VAL A 542 -32.22 -32.99 24.09
N ALA A 543 -31.04 -32.61 23.59
CA ALA A 543 -29.86 -33.46 23.66
C ALA A 543 -29.41 -33.68 25.12
N SER A 544 -29.48 -34.93 25.54
CA SER A 544 -28.93 -35.42 26.80
C SER A 544 -27.40 -35.32 26.82
N GLU A 545 -26.81 -35.40 28.02
CA GLU A 545 -25.34 -35.41 28.13
C GLU A 545 -24.70 -36.61 27.42
N ASP A 546 -25.35 -37.78 27.47
CA ASP A 546 -24.88 -38.99 26.82
C ASP A 546 -24.90 -38.89 25.29
N GLU A 547 -25.92 -38.24 24.71
CA GLU A 547 -25.97 -37.97 23.27
C GLU A 547 -24.85 -37.02 22.83
N VAL A 548 -24.57 -35.96 23.60
CA VAL A 548 -23.45 -35.05 23.31
C VAL A 548 -22.10 -35.76 23.45
N ARG A 549 -21.92 -36.60 24.48
CA ARG A 549 -20.71 -37.44 24.64
C ARG A 549 -20.58 -38.46 23.50
N GLY A 550 -21.68 -39.05 23.06
CA GLY A 550 -21.76 -39.94 21.90
C GLY A 550 -21.28 -39.25 20.63
N PHE A 551 -21.79 -38.05 20.37
CA PHE A 551 -21.37 -37.20 19.25
C PHE A 551 -19.87 -36.85 19.31
N ILE A 552 -19.37 -36.40 20.47
CA ILE A 552 -17.94 -36.09 20.65
C ILE A 552 -17.08 -37.33 20.39
N LYS A 553 -17.51 -38.51 20.87
CA LYS A 553 -16.80 -39.78 20.66
C LYS A 553 -16.78 -40.16 19.17
N GLN A 554 -17.92 -40.05 18.49
CA GLN A 554 -18.06 -40.32 17.06
C GLN A 554 -17.14 -39.44 16.23
N PHE A 555 -17.08 -38.14 16.52
CA PHE A 555 -16.35 -37.15 15.71
C PHE A 555 -15.00 -36.72 16.30
N ARG A 556 -14.45 -37.44 17.30
CA ARG A 556 -13.26 -37.04 18.07
C ARG A 556 -12.08 -36.56 17.22
N ARG A 557 -11.83 -37.21 16.07
CA ARG A 557 -10.74 -36.83 15.14
C ARG A 557 -11.10 -35.57 14.33
N LYS A 558 -12.36 -35.42 13.91
CA LYS A 558 -12.85 -34.30 13.09
C LYS A 558 -13.00 -32.98 13.87
N LEU A 559 -13.20 -33.02 15.18
CA LEU A 559 -13.41 -31.82 16.02
C LEU A 559 -12.26 -30.79 15.95
N LYS A 560 -11.01 -31.27 15.82
CA LYS A 560 -9.80 -30.43 15.78
C LYS A 560 -9.39 -30.03 14.37
N HIS A 561 -9.92 -30.71 13.37
CA HIS A 561 -9.57 -30.41 11.99
C HIS A 561 -10.17 -29.08 11.60
N LYS A 562 -9.33 -28.22 11.02
CA LYS A 562 -9.80 -27.04 10.31
C LYS A 562 -10.61 -27.50 9.12
N LEU A 563 -11.75 -26.85 8.92
CA LEU A 563 -12.55 -27.01 7.73
C LEU A 563 -11.71 -26.55 6.52
N ARG A 564 -11.97 -27.18 5.38
CA ARG A 564 -11.29 -26.87 4.11
C ARG A 564 -11.88 -25.59 3.53
N ASP A 565 -11.65 -24.48 4.20
CA ASP A 565 -12.11 -23.17 3.78
C ASP A 565 -11.11 -22.10 4.20
N VAL A 566 -11.17 -20.95 3.56
CA VAL A 566 -10.27 -19.83 3.86
C VAL A 566 -10.24 -19.46 5.33
N ARG A 567 -11.39 -19.56 6.01
CA ARG A 567 -11.52 -19.15 7.42
C ARG A 567 -10.82 -20.14 8.35
N GLY A 568 -10.51 -21.34 7.87
CA GLY A 568 -9.86 -22.39 8.63
C GLY A 568 -10.54 -22.61 9.97
N ASP A 569 -11.87 -22.45 10.00
CA ASP A 569 -12.68 -22.60 11.19
C ASP A 569 -12.64 -24.07 11.62
N THR A 570 -12.62 -24.33 12.92
CA THR A 570 -12.93 -25.67 13.41
C THR A 570 -14.44 -25.83 13.49
N PHE A 571 -14.91 -27.07 13.63
CA PHE A 571 -16.31 -27.33 13.91
C PHE A 571 -16.85 -26.47 15.08
N PHE A 572 -16.06 -26.32 16.14
CA PHE A 572 -16.50 -25.56 17.30
C PHE A 572 -16.58 -24.05 17.01
N THR A 573 -15.57 -23.45 16.36
CA THR A 573 -15.60 -22.01 16.06
C THR A 573 -16.74 -21.63 15.13
N ILE A 574 -17.02 -22.44 14.09
CA ILE A 574 -18.15 -22.17 13.19
C ILE A 574 -19.51 -22.38 13.86
N SER A 575 -19.66 -23.45 14.64
CA SER A 575 -20.93 -23.72 15.33
C SER A 575 -21.22 -22.65 16.39
N SER A 576 -20.20 -22.11 17.06
CA SER A 576 -20.36 -20.98 17.96
C SER A 576 -20.78 -19.70 17.27
N LYS A 577 -20.19 -19.37 16.10
CA LYS A 577 -20.64 -18.22 15.29
C LYS A 577 -22.11 -18.40 14.87
N MET A 578 -22.44 -19.58 14.35
CA MET A 578 -23.78 -19.94 13.88
C MET A 578 -24.83 -19.83 15.00
N VAL A 579 -24.63 -20.52 16.13
CA VAL A 579 -25.59 -20.53 17.24
C VAL A 579 -25.78 -19.11 17.79
N ALA A 580 -24.70 -18.36 17.92
CA ALA A 580 -24.75 -17.03 18.51
C ALA A 580 -25.37 -15.97 17.57
N ASP A 581 -25.44 -16.24 16.26
CA ASP A 581 -26.15 -15.40 15.30
C ASP A 581 -27.62 -15.81 15.13
N ILE A 582 -27.91 -17.12 15.12
CA ILE A 582 -29.27 -17.65 14.89
C ILE A 582 -30.15 -17.50 16.14
N ALA A 583 -29.66 -17.87 17.32
CA ALA A 583 -30.49 -17.91 18.52
C ALA A 583 -31.12 -16.55 18.89
N PRO A 584 -30.39 -15.42 18.86
CA PRO A 584 -31.00 -14.10 19.10
C PRO A 584 -32.05 -13.72 18.07
N ARG A 585 -31.84 -14.04 16.79
CA ARG A 585 -32.83 -13.78 15.72
C ARG A 585 -34.09 -14.57 15.94
N MET A 586 -33.97 -15.86 16.30
CA MET A 586 -35.11 -16.73 16.59
C MET A 586 -35.92 -16.27 17.80
N ARG A 587 -35.26 -15.77 18.87
CA ARG A 587 -35.96 -15.19 20.03
C ARG A 587 -36.78 -13.94 19.71
N GLN A 588 -36.44 -13.25 18.61
CA GLN A 588 -37.12 -12.02 18.17
C GLN A 588 -38.22 -12.30 17.13
N MET A 589 -38.38 -13.55 16.66
CA MET A 589 -39.41 -13.89 15.69
C MET A 589 -40.80 -13.91 16.33
N PRO A 590 -41.84 -13.47 15.61
CA PRO A 590 -43.22 -13.56 16.09
C PRO A 590 -43.64 -15.03 16.27
N THR A 591 -44.29 -15.33 17.40
CA THR A 591 -44.83 -16.64 17.72
C THR A 591 -46.21 -16.82 17.09
N TYR A 592 -46.45 -17.97 16.44
CA TYR A 592 -47.73 -18.31 15.82
C TYR A 592 -48.35 -19.54 16.51
N PRO A 593 -49.65 -19.54 16.86
CA PRO A 593 -50.30 -20.71 17.44
C PRO A 593 -50.32 -21.89 16.44
N GLY A 594 -49.89 -23.07 16.88
CA GLY A 594 -50.03 -24.33 16.12
C GLY A 594 -48.74 -24.93 15.53
N ILE A 595 -47.57 -24.35 15.80
CA ILE A 595 -46.27 -24.94 15.41
C ILE A 595 -45.72 -25.76 16.60
N PRO A 596 -45.28 -27.03 16.42
CA PRO A 596 -44.90 -27.92 17.53
C PRO A 596 -43.72 -27.47 18.41
N LYS A 597 -42.95 -26.46 18.01
CA LYS A 597 -41.86 -25.84 18.79
C LYS A 597 -41.84 -24.35 18.49
N GLU A 598 -42.07 -23.51 19.49
CA GLU A 598 -41.98 -22.06 19.29
C GLU A 598 -40.53 -21.64 19.02
N PRO A 599 -40.26 -20.66 18.12
CA PRO A 599 -38.90 -20.21 17.79
C PRO A 599 -38.05 -19.83 19.00
N TYR A 600 -38.68 -19.27 20.04
CA TYR A 600 -38.03 -18.90 21.28
C TYR A 600 -37.53 -20.12 22.07
N GLU A 601 -38.35 -21.15 22.23
CA GLU A 601 -37.98 -22.39 22.91
C GLU A 601 -36.85 -23.11 22.18
N LEU A 602 -36.93 -23.15 20.85
CA LEU A 602 -35.90 -23.75 20.02
C LEU A 602 -34.56 -23.01 20.15
N ALA A 603 -34.57 -21.68 20.20
CA ALA A 603 -33.37 -20.88 20.43
C ALA A 603 -32.70 -21.19 21.78
N ASN A 604 -33.50 -21.36 22.84
CA ASN A 604 -32.98 -21.70 24.17
C ASN A 604 -32.44 -23.13 24.20
N LEU A 605 -33.09 -24.06 23.52
CA LEU A 605 -32.62 -25.42 23.38
C LEU A 605 -31.28 -25.50 22.63
N MET A 606 -31.15 -24.76 21.53
CA MET A 606 -29.91 -24.65 20.77
C MET A 606 -28.77 -24.12 21.65
N ALA A 607 -29.03 -23.04 22.39
CA ALA A 607 -28.05 -22.45 23.31
C ALA A 607 -27.64 -23.43 24.42
N ALA A 608 -28.60 -24.09 25.07
CA ALA A 608 -28.35 -25.07 26.13
C ALA A 608 -27.53 -26.28 25.63
N THR A 609 -27.86 -26.78 24.43
CA THR A 609 -27.12 -27.87 23.78
C THR A 609 -25.69 -27.44 23.45
N HIS A 610 -25.50 -26.23 22.94
CA HIS A 610 -24.17 -25.70 22.64
C HIS A 610 -23.32 -25.45 23.90
N LEU A 611 -23.93 -24.99 25.00
CA LEU A 611 -23.26 -24.86 26.30
C LEU A 611 -22.81 -26.23 26.84
N LYS A 612 -23.67 -27.25 26.73
CA LYS A 612 -23.34 -28.63 27.11
C LYS A 612 -22.22 -29.20 26.26
N LEU A 613 -22.20 -28.89 24.96
CA LEU A 613 -21.08 -29.25 24.09
C LEU A 613 -19.77 -28.59 24.59
N ALA A 614 -19.79 -27.28 24.87
CA ALA A 614 -18.61 -26.54 25.34
C ALA A 614 -18.04 -27.10 26.65
N SER A 615 -18.88 -27.53 27.60
CA SER A 615 -18.42 -28.11 28.86
C SER A 615 -17.77 -29.48 28.71
N LEU A 616 -18.05 -30.21 27.63
CA LEU A 616 -17.59 -31.58 27.39
C LEU A 616 -16.45 -31.69 26.38
N LEU A 617 -16.21 -30.65 25.58
CA LEU A 617 -15.17 -30.66 24.55
C LEU A 617 -13.75 -30.73 25.13
N PRO A 618 -12.79 -31.36 24.41
CA PRO A 618 -11.37 -31.29 24.73
C PRO A 618 -10.83 -29.86 24.68
N ARG A 619 -9.90 -29.52 25.59
CA ARG A 619 -9.34 -28.17 25.74
C ARG A 619 -8.79 -27.58 24.44
N ASP A 620 -8.06 -28.38 23.67
CA ASP A 620 -7.43 -27.90 22.45
C ASP A 620 -8.43 -27.65 21.30
N VAL A 621 -9.66 -28.19 21.40
CA VAL A 621 -10.79 -27.79 20.54
C VAL A 621 -11.38 -26.46 21.02
N LEU A 622 -11.47 -26.24 22.34
CA LEU A 622 -12.00 -25.00 22.92
C LEU A 622 -11.09 -23.80 22.66
N GLU A 623 -9.77 -24.02 22.67
CA GLU A 623 -8.75 -23.00 22.39
C GLU A 623 -8.46 -22.82 20.90
N ALA A 624 -9.20 -23.52 20.04
CA ALA A 624 -9.08 -23.37 18.60
C ALA A 624 -9.31 -21.91 18.18
N ARG A 625 -8.53 -21.48 17.19
CA ARG A 625 -8.57 -20.12 16.67
C ARG A 625 -9.03 -20.12 15.22
N ASP A 626 -9.92 -19.19 14.91
CA ASP A 626 -10.36 -18.96 13.53
C ASP A 626 -9.29 -18.23 12.70
N TYR A 627 -9.62 -17.87 11.45
CA TYR A 627 -8.72 -17.11 10.59
C TYR A 627 -8.34 -15.74 11.12
N LEU A 628 -9.15 -15.07 11.94
CA LEU A 628 -8.77 -13.81 12.62
C LEU A 628 -7.99 -14.05 13.92
N LYS A 629 -7.61 -15.30 14.18
CA LYS A 629 -6.99 -15.79 15.40
C LYS A 629 -7.88 -15.66 16.65
N GLN A 630 -9.20 -15.53 16.47
CA GLN A 630 -10.14 -15.38 17.57
C GLN A 630 -10.48 -16.74 18.19
N THR A 631 -10.56 -16.77 19.52
CA THR A 631 -11.08 -17.93 20.27
C THR A 631 -12.59 -17.80 20.45
N VAL A 632 -13.28 -18.91 20.72
CA VAL A 632 -14.72 -18.87 21.05
C VAL A 632 -14.99 -18.02 22.30
N LEU A 633 -14.05 -17.97 23.25
CA LEU A 633 -14.16 -17.09 24.43
C LEU A 633 -14.24 -15.60 24.04
N MET A 634 -13.46 -15.15 23.05
CA MET A 634 -13.55 -13.78 22.53
C MET A 634 -14.88 -13.53 21.83
N LEU A 635 -15.36 -14.49 21.03
CA LEU A 635 -16.64 -14.39 20.32
C LEU A 635 -17.84 -14.32 21.29
N ALA A 636 -17.79 -15.11 22.36
CA ALA A 636 -18.79 -15.11 23.43
C ALA A 636 -18.78 -13.78 24.19
N ALA A 637 -17.60 -13.27 24.56
CA ALA A 637 -17.46 -11.95 25.18
C ALA A 637 -17.98 -10.81 24.28
N ASP A 638 -17.69 -10.87 22.98
CA ASP A 638 -18.17 -9.90 21.99
C ASP A 638 -19.69 -9.89 21.83
N ARG A 639 -20.33 -11.06 21.98
CA ARG A 639 -21.79 -11.21 21.92
C ARG A 639 -22.48 -11.06 23.27
N ASN A 640 -21.74 -10.74 24.34
CA ASN A 640 -22.24 -10.69 25.71
C ASN A 640 -22.92 -12.01 26.15
N ASP A 641 -22.41 -13.15 25.69
CA ASP A 641 -22.88 -14.47 26.07
C ASP A 641 -22.22 -14.90 27.40
N VAL A 642 -22.82 -14.43 28.49
CA VAL A 642 -22.32 -14.64 29.86
C VAL A 642 -22.21 -16.12 30.20
N ASP A 643 -23.16 -16.95 29.77
CA ASP A 643 -23.20 -18.35 30.12
C ASP A 643 -22.12 -19.14 29.36
N MET A 644 -21.89 -18.81 28.08
CA MET A 644 -20.78 -19.39 27.33
C MET A 644 -19.43 -18.95 27.88
N VAL A 645 -19.28 -17.67 28.27
CA VAL A 645 -18.05 -17.19 28.93
C VAL A 645 -17.78 -17.97 30.22
N LYS A 646 -18.77 -18.18 31.08
CA LYS A 646 -18.61 -18.99 32.30
C LYS A 646 -18.18 -20.43 31.97
N ALA A 647 -18.93 -21.10 31.09
CA ALA A 647 -18.66 -22.49 30.73
C ALA A 647 -17.24 -22.69 30.18
N LEU A 648 -16.77 -21.76 29.34
CA LEU A 648 -15.41 -21.80 28.80
C LEU A 648 -14.37 -21.49 29.88
N VAL A 649 -14.59 -20.46 30.71
CA VAL A 649 -13.68 -20.06 31.79
C VAL A 649 -13.50 -21.19 32.81
N ASP A 650 -14.58 -21.83 33.24
CA ASP A 650 -14.54 -22.94 34.19
C ASP A 650 -13.66 -24.08 33.67
N ARG A 651 -13.74 -24.36 32.36
CA ARG A 651 -12.92 -25.37 31.68
C ARG A 651 -11.46 -24.94 31.50
N LEU A 652 -11.19 -23.65 31.31
CA LEU A 652 -9.85 -23.12 31.05
C LEU A 652 -9.03 -22.86 32.34
N VAL A 653 -9.68 -22.59 33.47
CA VAL A 653 -9.01 -22.21 34.74
C VAL A 653 -8.58 -23.41 35.57
N HIS A 654 -9.23 -24.58 35.44
CA HIS A 654 -9.02 -25.73 36.33
C HIS A 654 -7.64 -26.43 36.21
N ASP A 655 -6.81 -26.15 35.19
CA ASP A 655 -5.64 -26.97 34.84
C ASP A 655 -4.26 -26.26 34.95
N ARG A 656 -4.11 -25.31 35.88
CA ARG A 656 -2.84 -24.64 36.29
C ARG A 656 -2.06 -23.84 35.22
N MET A 657 -2.53 -23.72 33.98
CA MET A 657 -1.89 -22.89 32.92
C MET A 657 -2.89 -21.89 32.32
N ARG A 658 -2.71 -20.59 32.59
CA ARG A 658 -3.64 -19.48 32.25
C ARG A 658 -3.53 -18.97 30.81
N ASP A 659 -2.77 -19.62 29.93
CA ASP A 659 -2.41 -19.04 28.62
C ASP A 659 -3.61 -18.90 27.65
N GLY A 660 -4.67 -19.71 27.81
CA GLY A 660 -5.86 -19.68 26.95
C GLY A 660 -6.76 -18.45 27.14
N ILE A 661 -6.88 -17.93 28.37
CA ILE A 661 -7.76 -16.77 28.68
C ILE A 661 -7.19 -15.45 28.13
N ASN A 662 -5.86 -15.42 27.97
CA ASN A 662 -5.07 -14.27 27.53
C ASN A 662 -4.65 -14.38 26.06
N ALA A 663 -5.22 -15.33 25.31
CA ALA A 663 -5.01 -15.41 23.88
C ALA A 663 -5.30 -14.06 23.21
N GLN A 664 -4.50 -13.70 22.21
CA GLN A 664 -4.69 -12.50 21.40
C GLN A 664 -5.08 -12.86 19.97
N ASP A 665 -6.04 -12.12 19.42
CA ASP A 665 -6.43 -12.20 18.02
C ASP A 665 -5.42 -11.50 17.09
N ALA A 666 -5.70 -11.42 15.80
CA ALA A 666 -4.82 -10.78 14.81
C ALA A 666 -4.69 -9.25 14.96
N LEU A 667 -5.46 -8.61 15.85
CA LEU A 667 -5.29 -7.21 16.26
C LEU A 667 -4.64 -7.06 17.65
N GLY A 668 -4.26 -8.16 18.29
CA GLY A 668 -3.75 -8.15 19.65
C GLY A 668 -4.86 -8.08 20.72
N ARG A 669 -6.13 -8.27 20.36
CA ARG A 669 -7.26 -8.17 21.29
C ARG A 669 -7.45 -9.48 22.04
N THR A 670 -7.79 -9.34 23.33
CA THR A 670 -8.18 -10.45 24.23
C THR A 670 -9.68 -10.47 24.46
N ALA A 671 -10.20 -11.47 25.18
CA ALA A 671 -11.61 -11.50 25.57
C ALA A 671 -12.03 -10.27 26.41
N LEU A 672 -11.12 -9.71 27.22
CA LEU A 672 -11.37 -8.46 27.96
C LEU A 672 -11.57 -7.26 27.01
N HIS A 673 -10.82 -7.19 25.92
CA HIS A 673 -11.01 -6.15 24.90
C HIS A 673 -12.37 -6.28 24.23
N SER A 674 -12.80 -7.50 23.87
CA SER A 674 -14.13 -7.73 23.30
C SER A 674 -15.24 -7.29 24.25
N ALA A 675 -15.15 -7.67 25.53
CA ALA A 675 -16.11 -7.25 26.54
C ALA A 675 -16.13 -5.73 26.75
N ALA A 676 -14.95 -5.09 26.81
CA ALA A 676 -14.80 -3.63 26.89
C ALA A 676 -15.36 -2.90 25.67
N LYS A 677 -15.26 -3.46 24.47
CA LYS A 677 -15.84 -2.89 23.25
C LYS A 677 -17.36 -2.79 23.34
N VAL A 678 -18.02 -3.89 23.71
CA VAL A 678 -19.49 -3.99 23.67
C VAL A 678 -20.19 -3.59 24.98
N GLY A 679 -19.46 -3.42 26.07
CA GLY A 679 -20.04 -3.13 27.39
C GLY A 679 -20.58 -4.38 28.07
N ALA A 680 -19.94 -5.54 27.88
CA ALA A 680 -20.33 -6.79 28.51
C ALA A 680 -19.81 -6.86 29.95
N ASP A 681 -20.39 -6.05 30.84
CA ASP A 681 -19.92 -5.85 32.21
C ASP A 681 -19.72 -7.17 32.96
N ARG A 682 -20.70 -8.07 32.89
CA ARG A 682 -20.65 -9.36 33.58
C ARG A 682 -19.59 -10.29 33.00
N CYS A 683 -19.43 -10.32 31.67
CA CYS A 683 -18.34 -11.08 31.03
C CYS A 683 -16.97 -10.54 31.47
N PHE A 684 -16.82 -9.21 31.52
CA PHE A 684 -15.58 -8.56 31.95
C PHE A 684 -15.21 -8.93 33.40
N GLU A 685 -16.18 -8.88 34.32
CA GLU A 685 -16.01 -9.28 35.72
C GLU A 685 -15.58 -10.75 35.86
N ILE A 686 -16.25 -11.67 35.15
CA ILE A 686 -15.92 -13.10 35.17
C ILE A 686 -14.50 -13.35 34.64
N LEU A 687 -14.13 -12.69 33.54
CA LEU A 687 -12.79 -12.81 32.95
C LEU A 687 -11.70 -12.29 33.92
N LEU A 688 -11.94 -11.17 34.59
CA LEU A 688 -11.00 -10.64 35.61
C LEU A 688 -10.88 -11.60 36.80
N ALA A 689 -12.00 -12.09 37.33
CA ALA A 689 -12.01 -13.04 38.44
C ALA A 689 -11.27 -14.34 38.09
N ALA A 690 -11.33 -14.75 36.82
CA ALA A 690 -10.60 -15.89 36.27
C ALA A 690 -9.10 -15.63 36.02
N GLY A 691 -8.63 -14.40 36.26
CA GLY A 691 -7.21 -14.04 36.12
C GLY A 691 -6.80 -13.63 34.71
N ALA A 692 -7.73 -13.16 33.87
CA ALA A 692 -7.40 -12.51 32.61
C ALA A 692 -6.55 -11.25 32.88
N ASN A 693 -5.50 -11.06 32.07
CA ASN A 693 -4.56 -9.96 32.23
C ASN A 693 -5.15 -8.68 31.60
N PRO A 694 -5.46 -7.64 32.39
CA PRO A 694 -6.04 -6.41 31.88
C PRO A 694 -4.99 -5.40 31.36
N THR A 695 -3.71 -5.78 31.28
CA THR A 695 -2.61 -4.91 30.83
C THR A 695 -2.14 -5.23 29.41
N LEU A 696 -2.61 -6.34 28.84
CA LEU A 696 -2.26 -6.71 27.47
C LEU A 696 -2.75 -5.63 26.51
N GLN A 697 -1.90 -5.27 25.56
CA GLN A 697 -2.17 -4.23 24.59
C GLN A 697 -2.46 -4.82 23.21
N THR A 698 -3.34 -4.18 22.46
CA THR A 698 -3.47 -4.37 21.02
C THR A 698 -2.20 -3.91 20.30
N TYR A 699 -2.08 -4.22 19.00
CA TYR A 699 -0.98 -3.70 18.18
C TYR A 699 -0.99 -2.16 18.03
N THR A 700 -2.11 -1.51 18.34
CA THR A 700 -2.23 -0.04 18.43
C THR A 700 -1.90 0.52 19.82
N GLY A 701 -1.41 -0.33 20.74
CA GLY A 701 -1.02 0.06 22.10
C GLY A 701 -2.21 0.30 23.04
N LYS A 702 -3.42 -0.15 22.70
CA LYS A 702 -4.63 0.05 23.52
C LYS A 702 -4.85 -1.13 24.46
N THR A 703 -5.10 -0.86 25.73
CA THR A 703 -5.54 -1.84 26.74
C THR A 703 -7.07 -1.99 26.74
N PRO A 704 -7.64 -2.97 27.47
CA PRO A 704 -9.08 -3.03 27.70
C PRO A 704 -9.66 -1.76 28.34
N ALA A 705 -8.88 -1.05 29.17
CA ALA A 705 -9.29 0.22 29.79
C ALA A 705 -9.44 1.33 28.73
N LEU A 706 -8.47 1.43 27.82
CA LEU A 706 -8.51 2.39 26.72
C LEU A 706 -9.64 2.08 25.74
N PHE A 707 -9.98 0.81 25.52
CA PHE A 707 -11.21 0.42 24.80
C PHE A 707 -12.47 0.88 25.55
N ALA A 708 -12.55 0.69 26.86
CA ALA A 708 -13.68 1.19 27.63
C ALA A 708 -13.84 2.72 27.49
N ALA A 709 -12.74 3.48 27.48
CA ALA A 709 -12.75 4.92 27.21
C ALA A 709 -13.22 5.27 25.80
N GLU A 710 -12.69 4.59 24.77
CA GLU A 710 -13.04 4.80 23.36
C GLU A 710 -14.51 4.48 23.02
N PHE A 711 -15.11 3.51 23.71
CA PHE A 711 -16.50 3.10 23.50
C PHE A 711 -17.48 3.63 24.57
N GLY A 712 -16.98 4.36 25.56
CA GLY A 712 -17.77 5.00 26.62
C GLY A 712 -18.32 4.03 27.67
N ARG A 713 -17.65 2.90 27.93
CA ARG A 713 -18.06 1.88 28.90
C ARG A 713 -17.63 2.23 30.32
N THR A 714 -18.36 3.14 30.94
CA THR A 714 -18.06 3.66 32.28
C THR A 714 -17.91 2.57 33.34
N THR A 715 -18.84 1.62 33.38
CA THR A 715 -18.83 0.47 34.30
C THR A 715 -17.55 -0.34 34.20
N ILE A 716 -17.10 -0.65 32.98
CA ILE A 716 -15.87 -1.40 32.72
C ILE A 716 -14.64 -0.58 33.13
N PHE A 717 -14.61 0.71 32.83
CA PHE A 717 -13.53 1.60 33.25
C PHE A 717 -13.42 1.69 34.77
N GLU A 718 -14.54 1.84 35.48
CA GLU A 718 -14.59 1.83 36.95
C GLU A 718 -14.15 0.49 37.54
N MET A 719 -14.60 -0.64 36.97
CA MET A 719 -14.13 -1.97 37.38
C MET A 719 -12.62 -2.10 37.24
N ARG A 720 -12.06 -1.54 36.16
CA ARG A 720 -10.62 -1.56 35.92
C ARG A 720 -9.85 -0.68 36.91
N LEU A 721 -10.34 0.51 37.24
CA LEU A 721 -9.75 1.40 38.26
C LEU A 721 -9.72 0.74 39.64
N LYS A 722 -10.77 -0.01 39.99
CA LYS A 722 -10.89 -0.71 41.27
C LYS A 722 -10.06 -2.01 41.35
N CYS A 723 -9.49 -2.47 40.24
CA CYS A 723 -8.74 -3.71 40.19
C CYS A 723 -7.34 -3.52 40.79
N THR A 724 -7.14 -3.97 42.03
CA THR A 724 -5.89 -3.84 42.80
C THR A 724 -4.74 -4.71 42.31
N ALA A 725 -5.02 -5.67 41.40
CA ALA A 725 -4.00 -6.57 40.86
C ALA A 725 -3.00 -5.85 39.92
N TYR A 726 -3.38 -4.70 39.35
CA TYR A 726 -2.48 -3.85 38.55
C TYR A 726 -3.05 -2.43 38.46
N GLU A 727 -2.30 -1.43 38.92
CA GLU A 727 -2.69 -0.03 38.85
C GLU A 727 -2.55 0.55 37.43
N ILE A 728 -3.51 1.37 36.99
CA ILE A 728 -3.42 2.04 35.70
C ILE A 728 -2.33 3.12 35.79
N GLY A 729 -1.38 3.10 34.85
CA GLY A 729 -0.31 4.09 34.82
C GLY A 729 -0.82 5.50 34.46
N ARG A 730 -0.09 6.53 34.88
CA ARG A 730 -0.43 7.94 34.62
C ARG A 730 -0.63 8.22 33.12
N ASP A 731 0.26 7.71 32.26
CA ASP A 731 0.17 7.92 30.81
C ASP A 731 -1.08 7.27 30.20
N GLU A 732 -1.49 6.11 30.71
CA GLU A 732 -2.70 5.42 30.27
C GLU A 732 -3.97 6.17 30.72
N LEU A 733 -3.98 6.73 31.94
CA LEU A 733 -5.08 7.58 32.42
C LEU A 733 -5.21 8.84 31.58
N LYS A 734 -4.09 9.51 31.27
CA LYS A 734 -4.09 10.69 30.40
C LYS A 734 -4.62 10.35 29.01
N ARG A 735 -4.17 9.23 28.42
CA ARG A 735 -4.66 8.78 27.12
C ARG A 735 -6.14 8.39 27.16
N ALA A 736 -6.62 7.80 28.25
CA ALA A 736 -8.04 7.49 28.44
C ALA A 736 -8.89 8.77 28.51
N TYR A 737 -8.41 9.80 29.20
CA TYR A 737 -9.03 11.12 29.24
C TYR A 737 -9.14 11.75 27.84
N GLU A 738 -8.00 11.83 27.12
CA GLU A 738 -7.93 12.39 25.77
C GLU A 738 -8.89 11.67 24.81
N LEU A 739 -8.86 10.32 24.79
CA LEU A 739 -9.75 9.50 23.95
C LEU A 739 -11.24 9.73 24.30
N ALA A 740 -11.56 9.83 25.59
CA ALA A 740 -12.94 10.06 26.03
C ALA A 740 -13.45 11.45 25.64
N GLN A 741 -12.62 12.49 25.75
CA GLN A 741 -12.97 13.84 25.31
C GLN A 741 -13.17 13.91 23.81
N GLU A 742 -12.20 13.43 23.04
CA GLU A 742 -12.27 13.39 21.58
C GLU A 742 -13.53 12.62 21.10
N SER A 743 -13.86 11.53 21.80
CA SER A 743 -15.07 10.74 21.50
C SER A 743 -16.37 11.44 21.89
N ALA A 744 -16.37 12.24 22.96
CA ALA A 744 -17.52 13.03 23.37
C ALA A 744 -17.77 14.24 22.45
N GLU A 745 -16.72 14.85 21.91
CA GLU A 745 -16.76 15.97 20.97
C GLU A 745 -17.23 15.49 19.59
N ASN A 746 -16.65 14.39 19.09
CA ASN A 746 -16.99 13.80 17.80
C ASN A 746 -18.13 12.78 17.87
N PHE A 747 -18.93 12.79 18.94
CA PHE A 747 -19.92 11.74 19.24
C PHE A 747 -20.87 11.41 18.08
N LYS A 748 -21.38 12.42 17.39
CA LYS A 748 -22.32 12.22 16.26
C LYS A 748 -21.65 11.51 15.09
N ALA A 749 -20.43 11.91 14.73
CA ALA A 749 -19.65 11.31 13.65
C ALA A 749 -19.26 9.87 14.03
N LYS A 750 -18.65 9.68 15.20
CA LYS A 750 -18.29 8.35 15.72
C LYS A 750 -19.49 7.42 15.78
N ARG A 751 -20.65 7.87 16.28
CA ARG A 751 -21.87 7.03 16.33
C ARG A 751 -22.26 6.52 14.95
N LYS A 752 -22.15 7.36 13.92
CA LYS A 752 -22.45 7.00 12.54
C LYS A 752 -21.44 5.97 12.01
N ASP A 753 -20.15 6.22 12.19
CA ASP A 753 -19.07 5.35 11.69
C ASP A 753 -19.09 3.98 12.38
N TYR A 754 -19.27 3.96 13.69
CA TYR A 754 -19.40 2.74 14.47
C TYR A 754 -20.68 1.97 14.13
N ALA A 755 -21.79 2.65 13.83
CA ALA A 755 -23.02 1.99 13.40
C ALA A 755 -22.86 1.27 12.04
N ILE A 756 -22.10 1.85 11.11
CA ILE A 756 -21.75 1.21 9.82
C ILE A 756 -20.95 -0.08 10.06
N GLN A 757 -20.08 -0.08 11.07
CA GLN A 757 -19.29 -1.25 11.48
C GLN A 757 -20.08 -2.23 12.39
N GLY A 758 -21.38 -1.99 12.62
CA GLY A 758 -22.24 -2.83 13.47
C GLY A 758 -22.03 -2.65 14.99
N TYR A 759 -21.27 -1.63 15.39
CA TYR A 759 -20.95 -1.35 16.79
C TYR A 759 -21.93 -0.37 17.44
N LYS A 760 -22.23 -0.61 18.71
CA LYS A 760 -22.97 0.33 19.56
C LYS A 760 -21.98 1.08 20.44
N ILE A 761 -22.03 2.40 20.50
CA ILE A 761 -21.25 3.20 21.48
C ILE A 761 -22.17 3.71 22.60
N ALA A 762 -21.61 3.98 23.79
CA ALA A 762 -22.38 4.57 24.88
C ALA A 762 -22.79 6.02 24.56
N GLY A 763 -23.73 6.59 25.32
CA GLY A 763 -24.11 7.99 25.15
C GLY A 763 -22.98 8.95 25.55
N ARG A 764 -23.08 10.22 25.11
CA ARG A 764 -22.11 11.30 25.43
C ARG A 764 -21.75 11.38 26.92
N ILE A 765 -22.73 11.13 27.80
CA ILE A 765 -22.57 11.12 29.26
C ILE A 765 -21.55 10.07 29.72
N GLY A 766 -21.53 8.88 29.09
CA GLY A 766 -20.58 7.82 29.44
C GLY A 766 -19.13 8.24 29.19
N PHE A 767 -18.87 8.91 28.08
CA PHE A 767 -17.56 9.48 27.77
C PHE A 767 -17.14 10.58 28.75
N GLN A 768 -18.03 11.53 29.04
CA GLN A 768 -17.77 12.59 30.01
C GLN A 768 -17.46 12.03 31.40
N ARG A 769 -18.17 10.98 31.80
CA ARG A 769 -17.93 10.30 33.08
C ARG A 769 -16.57 9.63 33.12
N ILE A 770 -16.14 8.98 32.03
CA ILE A 770 -14.79 8.38 31.96
C ILE A 770 -13.71 9.45 32.02
N ALA A 771 -13.87 10.56 31.29
CA ALA A 771 -12.93 11.69 31.38
C ALA A 771 -12.81 12.21 32.82
N ALA A 772 -13.94 12.38 33.52
CA ALA A 772 -13.93 12.79 34.93
C ALA A 772 -13.24 11.77 35.84
N LEU A 773 -13.49 10.47 35.65
CA LEU A 773 -12.84 9.40 36.42
C LEU A 773 -11.33 9.32 36.16
N ALA A 774 -10.90 9.59 34.93
CA ALA A 774 -9.49 9.61 34.57
C ALA A 774 -8.75 10.78 35.22
N LEU A 775 -9.35 11.99 35.23
CA LEU A 775 -8.80 13.16 35.94
C LEU A 775 -8.73 12.95 37.45
N ASP A 776 -9.81 12.43 38.05
CA ASP A 776 -9.85 12.12 39.48
C ASP A 776 -8.74 11.14 39.87
N ALA A 777 -8.51 10.11 39.05
CA ALA A 777 -7.41 9.16 39.24
C ALA A 777 -6.01 9.75 38.98
N LEU A 778 -5.90 10.81 38.19
CA LEU A 778 -4.65 11.58 37.99
C LEU A 778 -4.38 12.57 39.13
N GLY A 779 -5.41 12.89 39.93
CA GLY A 779 -5.36 13.95 40.95
C GLY A 779 -5.43 15.36 40.37
N GLU A 780 -6.05 15.53 39.19
CA GLU A 780 -6.15 16.78 38.42
C GLU A 780 -7.58 17.33 38.35
#